data_AF-A0A8I0K3C0-F1
#
_entry.id   AF-A0A8I0K3C0-F1
#
_cell.length_a   1.000
_cell.length_b   1.000
_cell.length_c   1.000
_cell.angle_alpha   90.00
_cell.angle_beta   90.00
_cell.angle_gamma   90.00
#
_symmetry.space_group_name_H-M   'P 1'
#
loop_
_entity.id
_entity.type
_entity.pdbx_description
1 polymer ?
#
loop_
_entity_poly.entity_id
_entity_poly.type
_entity_poly.pdbx_seq_one_letter_code
_entity_poly.pdbx_strand_id
1 'polypeptide(L)'
;MSPEQFRAAWSSFVAQWDATRATDPAGARTLVDRVLEEGLTDQDPATPVSPDVATACEIAVIKRADALDVDSYRRVLAGQKGVDRSPYKHFCTTGWRRLVNPRSDFDLWWYWNEHLDPRRDDINPLVHHLVRGRHDGLPTLPPEVQPRPATTFAAGTPVRRVCLFAAYDADGIVDDYVVDYLTELSRHADVYYLADSTMAATELAKLSEVTLGAWAIRHGAYDFGSWSILARDLVGWDTLETYDELLLANDSAYLLRPLDEVFATMSAARADWWGLHATRRAYARDLGDDRPLPLAEAKQRWRTVNEIDPIDHLHLSSYFLAFRQPVIRDAGFRRRLDSVARETVKSVVIVKYEVGLSRYLMAQGFDFETFVDGLYPYLPVYTTDYWTLLDHGFPLLKRNLISENPRRMPDLAAWKEQVAQRVPNARTDTFERNLLRVSADDRLARSLAVKSRPDGTVDYDDPLSWPRFRREDEWTPKFDHWWAFPVCAYDHTLAGNERAVFEEVRDDPSIKKIILTRSRRVELSGENVVTVPLMSRAGQEYLLRAGQIFVKHGPRVNAHWPLSPLRHNFVNLWHGIPLKRFGSATATISPELERALLRNNGGSRAVIASSRMDMLAMTTAFWPLSYTEVWNTGLPRNDYITCDESRLPADLLETEQRLRAEVGDRRLVMFLPTFKDGQADAYYRFTPEDLETLGAWLERHHAVLGVREHMADTARTYWHQLAALGAIDLSSRRYPDLEVLYRVASGLVSDYSSCLVDFMLTGRPMASFAYDLEHYANEERGLFYDLDRVLPGAVCRTFDELATALDGFFEEPDPATADEYAWRRRIFHDHLDAGSAARVVEKVRSLYLPDDA
;
A
#
# COMPACT_ATOMS: atom_id res chain seq x y z
N MET A 1 -24.22 0.09 31.32
CA MET A 1 -23.67 1.40 30.89
C MET A 1 -23.38 1.32 29.40
N SER A 2 -23.81 2.28 28.59
CA SER A 2 -23.46 2.30 27.15
C SER A 2 -21.96 2.56 26.96
N PRO A 3 -21.36 2.19 25.81
CA PRO A 3 -19.95 2.49 25.54
C PRO A 3 -19.61 3.99 25.64
N GLU A 4 -20.53 4.88 25.29
CA GLU A 4 -20.35 6.34 25.44
C GLU A 4 -20.29 6.78 26.90
N GLN A 5 -21.22 6.29 27.72
CA GLN A 5 -21.21 6.53 29.15
C GLN A 5 -19.94 5.98 29.81
N PHE A 6 -19.50 4.80 29.38
CA PHE A 6 -18.24 4.21 29.85
C PHE A 6 -17.05 5.10 29.53
N ARG A 7 -16.94 5.65 28.31
CA ARG A 7 -15.84 6.55 27.96
C ARG A 7 -15.80 7.78 28.85
N ALA A 8 -16.95 8.41 29.08
CA ALA A 8 -17.02 9.57 29.96
C ALA A 8 -16.59 9.23 31.39
N ALA A 9 -17.17 8.18 31.97
CA ALA A 9 -16.85 7.72 33.32
C ALA A 9 -15.38 7.28 33.45
N TRP A 10 -14.84 6.60 32.44
CA TRP A 10 -13.45 6.15 32.42
C TRP A 10 -12.50 7.34 32.33
N SER A 11 -12.77 8.31 31.47
CA SER A 11 -11.96 9.53 31.33
C SER A 11 -11.91 10.32 32.64
N SER A 12 -13.05 10.46 33.31
CA SER A 12 -13.15 11.11 34.63
C SER A 12 -12.39 10.34 35.71
N PHE A 13 -12.50 9.01 35.75
CA PHE A 13 -11.72 8.16 36.66
C PHE A 13 -10.21 8.29 36.42
N VAL A 14 -9.77 8.28 35.16
CA VAL A 14 -8.35 8.45 34.79
C VAL A 14 -7.83 9.80 35.27
N ALA A 15 -8.59 10.88 35.09
CA ALA A 15 -8.22 12.21 35.55
C ALA A 15 -8.09 12.28 37.08
N GLN A 16 -9.03 11.69 37.81
CA GLN A 16 -8.98 11.60 39.28
C GLN A 16 -7.78 10.78 39.75
N TRP A 17 -7.52 9.64 39.11
CA TRP A 17 -6.38 8.79 39.41
C TRP A 17 -5.05 9.51 39.13
N ASP A 18 -4.95 10.27 38.04
CA ASP A 18 -3.75 11.01 37.66
C ASP A 18 -3.45 12.17 38.65
N ALA A 19 -4.47 12.94 39.02
CA ALA A 19 -4.34 13.99 40.03
C ALA A 19 -3.91 13.42 41.39
N THR A 20 -4.49 12.27 41.77
CA THR A 20 -4.18 11.61 43.04
C THR A 20 -2.78 11.00 43.03
N ARG A 21 -2.36 10.30 41.96
CA ARG A 21 -1.05 9.59 41.96
C ARG A 21 0.14 10.55 42.06
N ALA A 22 -0.02 11.80 41.60
CA ALA A 22 1.02 12.82 41.66
C ALA A 22 1.32 13.27 43.10
N THR A 23 0.35 13.18 44.00
CA THR A 23 0.42 13.72 45.38
C THR A 23 0.30 12.64 46.46
N ASP A 24 -0.46 11.57 46.20
CA ASP A 24 -0.70 10.43 47.07
C ASP A 24 -0.74 9.09 46.29
N PRO A 25 0.42 8.42 46.12
CA PRO A 25 0.49 7.10 45.48
C PRO A 25 -0.25 5.98 46.22
N ALA A 26 -0.52 6.12 47.52
CA ALA A 26 -1.31 5.14 48.27
C ALA A 26 -2.80 5.33 47.97
N GLY A 27 -3.30 6.56 48.01
CA GLY A 27 -4.66 6.92 47.63
C GLY A 27 -4.99 6.54 46.18
N ALA A 28 -4.06 6.73 45.24
CA ALA A 28 -4.26 6.30 43.86
C ALA A 28 -4.41 4.76 43.72
N ARG A 29 -3.73 3.98 44.58
CA ARG A 29 -3.93 2.53 44.64
C ARG A 29 -5.30 2.18 45.23
N THR A 30 -5.72 2.87 46.28
CA THR A 30 -7.06 2.71 46.86
C THR A 30 -8.18 3.03 45.87
N LEU A 31 -7.99 4.02 44.99
CA LEU A 31 -8.95 4.32 43.92
C LEU A 31 -9.08 3.15 42.93
N VAL A 32 -7.95 2.53 42.55
CA VAL A 32 -7.96 1.35 41.68
C VAL A 32 -8.61 0.15 42.38
N ASP A 33 -8.32 -0.07 43.66
CA ASP A 33 -8.95 -1.14 44.44
C ASP A 33 -10.46 -0.97 44.50
N ARG A 34 -10.92 0.25 44.79
CA ARG A 34 -12.35 0.57 44.84
C ARG A 34 -13.04 0.35 43.50
N VAL A 35 -12.47 0.85 42.38
CA VAL A 35 -13.12 0.67 41.07
C VAL A 35 -13.13 -0.80 40.64
N LEU A 36 -12.17 -1.61 41.11
CA LEU A 36 -12.18 -3.04 40.91
C LEU A 36 -13.21 -3.75 41.81
N GLU A 37 -13.46 -3.29 43.02
CA GLU A 37 -14.41 -3.94 43.93
C GLU A 37 -15.87 -3.55 43.63
N GLU A 38 -16.11 -2.26 43.42
CA GLU A 38 -17.45 -1.67 43.31
C GLU A 38 -17.90 -1.51 41.84
N GLY A 39 -16.95 -1.49 40.92
CA GLY A 39 -17.18 -1.17 39.52
C GLY A 39 -17.23 0.34 39.25
N LEU A 40 -17.06 0.70 37.99
CA LEU A 40 -17.15 2.06 37.49
C LEU A 40 -18.62 2.48 37.43
N THR A 41 -18.92 3.55 38.16
CA THR A 41 -20.25 4.16 38.23
C THR A 41 -20.31 5.41 37.36
N ASP A 42 -21.51 5.81 36.94
CA ASP A 42 -21.71 7.08 36.23
C ASP A 42 -21.37 8.24 37.19
N GLN A 43 -20.24 8.91 36.95
CA GLN A 43 -19.92 10.18 37.61
C GLN A 43 -19.34 11.18 36.63
N ASP A 44 -19.85 12.42 36.74
CA ASP A 44 -19.40 13.69 36.16
C ASP A 44 -19.05 13.74 34.65
N PRO A 45 -19.21 14.91 34.01
CA PRO A 45 -18.89 15.06 32.59
C PRO A 45 -17.43 14.68 32.28
N ALA A 46 -17.21 14.10 31.10
CA ALA A 46 -15.91 13.61 30.68
C ALA A 46 -14.80 14.66 30.87
N THR A 47 -13.77 14.33 31.65
CA THR A 47 -12.57 15.16 31.79
C THR A 47 -11.51 14.71 30.78
N PRO A 48 -11.02 15.57 29.85
CA PRO A 48 -10.02 15.17 28.87
C PRO A 48 -8.71 14.73 29.54
N VAL A 49 -8.16 13.60 29.09
CA VAL A 49 -6.88 13.05 29.57
C VAL A 49 -5.98 12.71 28.39
N SER A 50 -4.67 12.84 28.57
CA SER A 50 -3.72 12.47 27.52
C SER A 50 -3.66 10.94 27.33
N PRO A 51 -3.38 10.46 26.11
CA PRO A 51 -3.27 9.01 25.84
C PRO A 51 -2.23 8.30 26.73
N ASP A 52 -1.14 8.97 27.07
CA ASP A 52 -0.09 8.42 27.93
C ASP A 52 -0.59 8.22 29.37
N VAL A 53 -1.38 9.16 29.89
CA VAL A 53 -1.98 9.07 31.22
C VAL A 53 -3.03 7.96 31.26
N ALA A 54 -3.89 7.88 30.23
CA ALA A 54 -4.86 6.81 30.09
C ALA A 54 -4.16 5.44 30.07
N THR A 55 -3.14 5.28 29.23
CA THR A 55 -2.35 4.04 29.15
C THR A 55 -1.69 3.68 30.49
N ALA A 56 -1.16 4.65 31.22
CA ALA A 56 -0.58 4.42 32.54
C ALA A 56 -1.63 3.92 33.56
N CYS A 57 -2.85 4.48 33.50
CA CYS A 57 -3.96 4.05 34.35
C CYS A 57 -4.42 2.63 33.99
N GLU A 58 -4.57 2.31 32.70
CA GLU A 58 -4.88 0.95 32.23
C GLU A 58 -3.87 -0.08 32.77
N ILE A 59 -2.56 0.23 32.67
CA ILE A 59 -1.50 -0.61 33.20
C ILE A 59 -1.66 -0.81 34.71
N ALA A 60 -2.01 0.23 35.46
CA ALA A 60 -2.20 0.15 36.90
C ALA A 60 -3.38 -0.76 37.26
N VAL A 61 -4.52 -0.62 36.57
CA VAL A 61 -5.72 -1.45 36.76
C VAL A 61 -5.42 -2.91 36.45
N ILE A 62 -4.84 -3.20 35.28
CA ILE A 62 -4.55 -4.58 34.83
C ILE A 62 -3.54 -5.26 35.77
N LYS A 63 -2.48 -4.54 36.18
CA LYS A 63 -1.50 -5.06 37.15
C LYS A 63 -2.14 -5.35 38.50
N ARG A 64 -2.99 -4.44 38.98
CA ARG A 64 -3.61 -4.58 40.30
C ARG A 64 -4.58 -5.76 40.35
N ALA A 65 -5.28 -6.01 39.23
CA ALA A 65 -6.19 -7.13 39.07
C ALA A 65 -5.52 -8.48 38.71
N ASP A 66 -4.19 -8.50 38.51
CA ASP A 66 -3.44 -9.68 38.01
C ASP A 66 -4.06 -10.30 36.74
N ALA A 67 -4.51 -9.42 35.84
CA ALA A 67 -5.38 -9.78 34.73
C ALA A 67 -4.63 -10.07 33.41
N LEU A 68 -3.30 -10.19 33.45
CA LEU A 68 -2.45 -10.52 32.31
C LEU A 68 -1.51 -11.67 32.65
N ASP A 69 -1.57 -12.78 31.91
CA ASP A 69 -0.59 -13.87 32.01
C ASP A 69 0.71 -13.42 31.36
N VAL A 70 1.60 -12.85 32.17
CA VAL A 70 2.86 -12.25 31.72
C VAL A 70 3.78 -13.26 31.03
N ASP A 71 3.81 -14.51 31.47
CA ASP A 71 4.73 -15.52 30.95
C ASP A 71 4.23 -16.10 29.62
N SER A 72 2.93 -16.32 29.48
CA SER A 72 2.32 -16.62 28.18
C SER A 72 2.50 -15.45 27.20
N TYR A 73 2.25 -14.22 27.67
CA TYR A 73 2.37 -13.03 26.83
C TYR A 73 3.81 -12.78 26.34
N ARG A 74 4.82 -12.99 27.20
CA ARG A 74 6.24 -12.90 26.81
C ARG A 74 6.61 -13.89 25.71
N ARG A 75 6.03 -15.10 25.71
CA ARG A 75 6.26 -16.08 24.63
C ARG A 75 5.73 -15.57 23.29
N VAL A 76 4.60 -14.85 23.29
CA VAL A 76 4.06 -14.18 22.10
C VAL A 76 4.99 -13.06 21.60
N LEU A 77 5.63 -12.33 22.53
CA LEU A 77 6.56 -11.23 22.20
C LEU A 77 7.95 -11.70 21.73
N ALA A 78 8.42 -12.87 22.19
CA ALA A 78 9.79 -13.35 21.95
C ALA A 78 10.17 -13.48 20.46
N GLY A 79 9.18 -13.61 19.57
CA GLY A 79 9.37 -13.66 18.11
C GLY A 79 9.29 -12.32 17.38
N GLN A 80 8.98 -11.21 18.07
CA GLN A 80 8.71 -9.92 17.42
C GLN A 80 9.90 -8.95 17.57
N LYS A 81 10.52 -8.57 16.45
CA LYS A 81 11.63 -7.58 16.42
C LYS A 81 11.09 -6.16 16.59
N GLY A 82 11.79 -5.34 17.38
CA GLY A 82 11.48 -3.91 17.55
C GLY A 82 10.29 -3.60 18.47
N VAL A 83 9.82 -4.57 19.25
CA VAL A 83 8.67 -4.42 20.15
C VAL A 83 9.11 -4.08 21.57
N ASP A 84 8.36 -3.20 22.25
CA ASP A 84 8.55 -2.92 23.68
C ASP A 84 8.40 -4.23 24.48
N ARG A 85 9.44 -4.59 25.24
CA ARG A 85 9.48 -5.86 25.97
C ARG A 85 8.70 -5.83 27.29
N SER A 86 8.09 -4.70 27.66
CA SER A 86 7.19 -4.59 28.80
C SER A 86 5.81 -5.15 28.45
N PRO A 87 5.38 -6.31 28.99
CA PRO A 87 4.15 -6.98 28.56
C PRO A 87 2.89 -6.13 28.76
N TYR A 88 2.79 -5.45 29.91
CA TYR A 88 1.66 -4.56 30.21
C TYR A 88 1.61 -3.35 29.28
N LYS A 89 2.75 -2.70 29.04
CA LYS A 89 2.79 -1.52 28.16
C LYS A 89 2.51 -1.93 26.73
N HIS A 90 3.11 -3.04 26.26
CA HIS A 90 2.81 -3.57 24.95
C HIS A 90 1.32 -3.92 24.81
N PHE A 91 0.74 -4.60 25.81
CA PHE A 91 -0.69 -4.95 25.78
C PHE A 91 -1.57 -3.72 25.61
N CYS A 92 -1.43 -2.71 26.48
CA CYS A 92 -2.29 -1.51 26.50
C CYS A 92 -2.12 -0.61 25.26
N THR A 93 -0.92 -0.56 24.69
CA THR A 93 -0.65 0.24 23.48
C THR A 93 -1.02 -0.47 22.18
N THR A 94 -0.64 -1.74 22.05
CA THR A 94 -0.63 -2.47 20.77
C THR A 94 -1.31 -3.83 20.84
N GLY A 95 -1.14 -4.56 21.94
CA GLY A 95 -1.48 -5.97 22.05
C GLY A 95 -2.95 -6.29 21.88
N TRP A 96 -3.83 -5.60 22.61
CA TRP A 96 -5.26 -5.89 22.56
C TRP A 96 -5.87 -5.48 21.21
N ARG A 97 -5.35 -4.41 20.57
CA ARG A 97 -5.72 -4.01 19.20
C ARG A 97 -5.32 -5.05 18.15
N ARG A 98 -4.27 -5.82 18.44
CA ARG A 98 -3.85 -6.99 17.64
C ARG A 98 -4.53 -8.30 18.09
N LEU A 99 -5.55 -8.21 18.95
CA LEU A 99 -6.31 -9.34 19.47
C LEU A 99 -5.46 -10.40 20.18
N VAL A 100 -4.35 -9.99 20.79
CA VAL A 100 -3.52 -10.89 21.61
C VAL A 100 -4.18 -11.07 22.98
N ASN A 101 -4.79 -12.23 23.20
CA ASN A 101 -5.53 -12.50 24.44
C ASN A 101 -4.67 -12.33 25.69
N PRO A 102 -5.19 -11.69 26.75
CA PRO A 102 -4.41 -11.41 27.95
C PRO A 102 -4.23 -12.67 28.81
N ARG A 103 -5.20 -13.60 28.77
CA ARG A 103 -5.27 -14.83 29.56
C ARG A 103 -6.09 -15.88 28.82
N SER A 104 -6.03 -17.14 29.27
CA SER A 104 -6.80 -18.26 28.71
C SER A 104 -8.26 -18.31 29.16
N ASP A 105 -8.75 -17.34 29.92
CA ASP A 105 -10.14 -17.22 30.38
C ASP A 105 -10.81 -15.94 29.81
N PHE A 106 -10.14 -15.25 28.89
CA PHE A 106 -10.60 -14.01 28.28
C PHE A 106 -10.37 -13.99 26.78
N ASP A 107 -11.44 -14.04 26.01
CA ASP A 107 -11.40 -13.90 24.56
C ASP A 107 -11.67 -12.44 24.17
N LEU A 108 -10.60 -11.72 23.80
CA LEU A 108 -10.68 -10.31 23.40
C LEU A 108 -11.60 -10.11 22.21
N TRP A 109 -11.51 -10.98 21.21
CA TRP A 109 -12.29 -10.82 20.00
C TRP A 109 -13.78 -10.98 20.31
N TRP A 110 -14.13 -12.04 21.05
CA TRP A 110 -15.51 -12.29 21.45
C TRP A 110 -16.08 -11.15 22.30
N TYR A 111 -15.36 -10.78 23.36
CA TYR A 111 -15.83 -9.76 24.30
C TYR A 111 -16.01 -8.40 23.60
N TRP A 112 -15.06 -8.02 22.74
CA TRP A 112 -15.15 -6.77 21.98
C TRP A 112 -16.35 -6.80 21.04
N ASN A 113 -16.57 -7.90 20.32
CA ASN A 113 -17.64 -7.97 19.33
C ASN A 113 -19.05 -8.09 19.94
N GLU A 114 -19.19 -8.71 21.11
CA GLU A 114 -20.50 -8.90 21.75
C GLU A 114 -20.90 -7.80 22.73
N HIS A 115 -19.92 -7.11 23.34
CA HIS A 115 -20.18 -6.18 24.43
C HIS A 115 -19.71 -4.75 24.16
N LEU A 116 -18.92 -4.51 23.11
CA LEU A 116 -18.41 -3.20 22.72
C LEU A 116 -18.76 -2.88 21.26
N ASP A 117 -18.31 -1.73 20.76
CA ASP A 117 -18.41 -1.39 19.34
C ASP A 117 -17.15 -1.90 18.61
N PRO A 118 -17.23 -2.97 17.77
CA PRO A 118 -16.06 -3.53 17.08
C PRO A 118 -15.49 -2.61 16.00
N ARG A 119 -16.17 -1.51 15.66
CA ARG A 119 -15.70 -0.46 14.75
C ARG A 119 -14.79 0.57 15.43
N ARG A 120 -14.71 0.54 16.77
CA ARG A 120 -13.94 1.50 17.57
C ARG A 120 -12.89 0.79 18.43
N ASP A 121 -11.70 1.37 18.48
CA ASP A 121 -10.55 0.88 19.26
C ASP A 121 -10.13 1.87 20.36
N ASP A 122 -11.11 2.56 20.94
CA ASP A 122 -10.94 3.55 22.00
C ASP A 122 -11.20 3.00 23.41
N ILE A 123 -11.74 1.78 23.53
CA ILE A 123 -11.99 1.09 24.80
C ILE A 123 -11.17 -0.20 24.84
N ASN A 124 -10.25 -0.30 25.80
CA ASN A 124 -9.52 -1.55 26.08
C ASN A 124 -10.50 -2.61 26.65
N PRO A 125 -10.76 -3.72 25.94
CA PRO A 125 -11.82 -4.68 26.33
C PRO A 125 -11.57 -5.33 27.70
N LEU A 126 -10.31 -5.59 28.04
CA LEU A 126 -9.95 -6.16 29.35
C LEU A 126 -10.23 -5.16 30.48
N VAL A 127 -9.88 -3.89 30.28
CA VAL A 127 -10.16 -2.84 31.27
C VAL A 127 -11.66 -2.65 31.44
N HIS A 128 -12.40 -2.60 30.33
CA HIS A 128 -13.87 -2.53 30.36
C HIS A 128 -14.46 -3.68 31.17
N HIS A 129 -13.98 -4.91 30.98
CA HIS A 129 -14.44 -6.05 31.79
C HIS A 129 -14.12 -5.89 33.27
N LEU A 130 -12.87 -5.55 33.61
CA LEU A 130 -12.40 -5.46 34.99
C LEU A 130 -13.13 -4.40 35.81
N VAL A 131 -13.45 -3.26 35.20
CA VAL A 131 -14.08 -2.15 35.94
C VAL A 131 -15.57 -2.05 35.70
N ARG A 132 -16.14 -2.75 34.70
CA ARG A 132 -17.59 -2.67 34.42
C ARG A 132 -18.19 -4.03 34.09
N GLY A 133 -17.69 -4.70 33.06
CA GLY A 133 -18.34 -5.88 32.50
C GLY A 133 -18.56 -7.02 33.50
N ARG A 134 -17.60 -7.30 34.38
CA ARG A 134 -17.77 -8.33 35.41
C ARG A 134 -18.86 -8.00 36.44
N HIS A 135 -19.06 -6.70 36.72
CA HIS A 135 -20.11 -6.23 37.63
C HIS A 135 -21.49 -6.28 36.96
N ASP A 136 -21.53 -6.15 35.63
CA ASP A 136 -22.72 -6.35 34.80
C ASP A 136 -22.97 -7.83 34.44
N GLY A 137 -22.11 -8.76 34.88
CA GLY A 137 -22.23 -10.19 34.57
C GLY A 137 -21.93 -10.56 33.10
N LEU A 138 -21.17 -9.72 32.38
CA LEU A 138 -20.82 -9.96 30.98
C LEU A 138 -19.81 -11.11 30.86
N PRO A 139 -20.09 -12.14 30.04
CA PRO A 139 -19.20 -13.28 29.86
C PRO A 139 -17.92 -12.89 29.11
N THR A 140 -16.81 -13.52 29.48
CA THR A 140 -15.49 -13.31 28.84
C THR A 140 -15.17 -14.32 27.75
N LEU A 141 -16.01 -15.34 27.62
CA LEU A 141 -15.90 -16.44 26.67
C LEU A 141 -17.26 -16.66 25.98
N PRO A 142 -17.28 -17.21 24.76
CA PRO A 142 -18.52 -17.61 24.11
C PRO A 142 -19.25 -18.67 24.93
N PRO A 143 -20.60 -18.63 24.98
CA PRO A 143 -21.38 -19.66 25.66
C PRO A 143 -21.23 -21.01 24.94
N GLU A 144 -21.36 -22.11 25.70
CA GLU A 144 -21.47 -23.44 25.11
C GLU A 144 -22.88 -23.61 24.52
N VAL A 145 -22.97 -23.81 23.20
CA VAL A 145 -24.25 -23.91 22.48
C VAL A 145 -24.39 -25.28 21.83
N GLN A 146 -25.61 -25.84 21.91
CA GLN A 146 -25.93 -27.11 21.27
C GLN A 146 -26.04 -26.96 19.74
N PRO A 147 -25.68 -28.00 18.98
CA PRO A 147 -25.84 -28.02 17.53
C PRO A 147 -27.25 -27.69 17.07
N ARG A 148 -27.38 -26.84 16.06
CA ARG A 148 -28.65 -26.60 15.35
C ARG A 148 -28.87 -27.69 14.30
N PRO A 149 -30.12 -28.05 13.96
CA PRO A 149 -30.40 -28.87 12.80
C PRO A 149 -29.97 -28.15 11.51
N ALA A 150 -28.98 -28.71 10.82
CA ALA A 150 -28.48 -28.15 9.57
C ALA A 150 -29.53 -28.19 8.44
N THR A 151 -29.53 -27.15 7.61
CA THR A 151 -30.44 -26.99 6.47
C THR A 151 -30.15 -27.98 5.35
N THR A 152 -31.17 -28.43 4.62
CA THR A 152 -31.04 -29.28 3.42
C THR A 152 -32.10 -28.87 2.40
N PHE A 153 -31.74 -28.78 1.13
CA PHE A 153 -32.71 -28.57 0.06
C PHE A 153 -33.29 -29.89 -0.43
N ALA A 154 -34.57 -29.89 -0.81
CA ALA A 154 -35.15 -31.06 -1.46
C ALA A 154 -34.50 -31.25 -2.85
N ALA A 155 -34.18 -32.49 -3.19
CA ALA A 155 -33.53 -32.83 -4.44
C ALA A 155 -34.29 -32.26 -5.65
N GLY A 156 -33.58 -31.57 -6.55
CA GLY A 156 -34.16 -30.95 -7.74
C GLY A 156 -34.86 -29.60 -7.52
N THR A 157 -34.87 -29.06 -6.30
CA THR A 157 -35.39 -27.70 -6.03
C THR A 157 -34.40 -26.65 -6.56
N PRO A 158 -34.82 -25.73 -7.43
CA PRO A 158 -33.99 -24.59 -7.82
C PRO A 158 -33.67 -23.73 -6.60
N VAL A 159 -32.39 -23.43 -6.37
CA VAL A 159 -31.93 -22.59 -5.26
C VAL A 159 -31.69 -21.17 -5.80
N ARG A 160 -32.39 -20.17 -5.25
CA ARG A 160 -32.17 -18.77 -5.62
C ARG A 160 -30.99 -18.21 -4.86
N ARG A 161 -30.00 -17.72 -5.59
CA ARG A 161 -28.72 -17.25 -5.03
C ARG A 161 -28.49 -15.78 -5.34
N VAL A 162 -27.91 -15.07 -4.38
CA VAL A 162 -27.34 -13.74 -4.57
C VAL A 162 -25.86 -13.78 -4.24
N CYS A 163 -25.02 -13.15 -5.05
CA CYS A 163 -23.58 -13.03 -4.83
C CYS A 163 -23.20 -11.56 -4.61
N LEU A 164 -22.56 -11.30 -3.46
CA LEU A 164 -21.86 -10.06 -3.21
C LEU A 164 -20.38 -10.28 -3.54
N PHE A 165 -19.93 -9.66 -4.63
CA PHE A 165 -18.58 -9.81 -5.12
C PHE A 165 -17.72 -8.59 -4.76
N ALA A 166 -16.65 -8.83 -4.02
CA ALA A 166 -15.69 -7.81 -3.64
C ALA A 166 -14.48 -7.81 -4.60
N ALA A 167 -14.04 -6.62 -4.99
CA ALA A 167 -12.88 -6.47 -5.86
C ALA A 167 -11.95 -5.36 -5.40
N TYR A 168 -10.71 -5.42 -5.85
CA TYR A 168 -9.75 -4.34 -5.66
C TYR A 168 -8.77 -4.31 -6.82
N ASP A 169 -8.79 -3.20 -7.54
CA ASP A 169 -7.72 -2.86 -8.47
C ASP A 169 -7.23 -1.45 -8.21
N ALA A 170 -5.92 -1.33 -8.03
CA ALA A 170 -5.34 -0.08 -7.62
C ALA A 170 -5.12 0.89 -8.81
N ASP A 171 -5.19 0.40 -10.05
CA ASP A 171 -5.26 1.19 -11.30
C ASP A 171 -6.70 1.52 -11.71
N GLY A 172 -7.69 1.00 -10.97
CA GLY A 172 -9.11 1.20 -11.27
C GLY A 172 -9.58 0.41 -12.49
N ILE A 173 -8.95 -0.73 -12.78
CA ILE A 173 -9.24 -1.58 -13.94
C ILE A 173 -10.08 -2.80 -13.52
N VAL A 174 -11.08 -3.15 -14.33
CA VAL A 174 -11.75 -4.46 -14.26
C VAL A 174 -11.04 -5.41 -15.23
N ASP A 175 -10.22 -6.32 -14.69
CA ASP A 175 -9.46 -7.29 -15.48
C ASP A 175 -10.33 -8.36 -16.17
N ASP A 176 -9.86 -8.87 -17.30
CA ASP A 176 -10.52 -9.94 -18.07
C ASP A 176 -10.91 -11.15 -17.20
N TYR A 177 -10.05 -11.59 -16.28
CA TYR A 177 -10.33 -12.75 -15.45
C TYR A 177 -11.47 -12.49 -14.44
N VAL A 178 -11.68 -11.23 -14.04
CA VAL A 178 -12.79 -10.84 -13.16
C VAL A 178 -14.09 -10.90 -13.95
N VAL A 179 -14.09 -10.42 -15.20
CA VAL A 179 -15.23 -10.56 -16.11
C VAL A 179 -15.57 -12.03 -16.33
N ASP A 180 -14.57 -12.88 -16.60
CA ASP A 180 -14.76 -14.34 -16.76
C ASP A 180 -15.37 -14.97 -15.49
N TYR A 181 -14.87 -14.58 -14.31
CA TYR A 181 -15.35 -15.12 -13.04
C TYR A 181 -16.80 -14.68 -12.74
N LEU A 182 -17.11 -13.40 -12.95
CA LEU A 182 -18.47 -12.87 -12.78
C LEU A 182 -19.45 -13.45 -13.79
N THR A 183 -19.01 -13.67 -15.04
CA THR A 183 -19.81 -14.36 -16.06
C THR A 183 -20.20 -15.76 -15.58
N GLU A 184 -19.25 -16.53 -15.05
CA GLU A 184 -19.54 -17.86 -14.50
C GLU A 184 -20.47 -17.78 -13.29
N LEU A 185 -20.23 -16.85 -12.35
CA LEU A 185 -21.10 -16.66 -11.18
C LEU A 185 -22.53 -16.27 -11.58
N SER A 186 -22.70 -15.44 -12.61
CA SER A 186 -24.02 -14.98 -13.10
C SER A 186 -24.90 -16.11 -13.64
N ARG A 187 -24.31 -17.25 -14.03
CA ARG A 187 -25.05 -18.45 -14.42
C ARG A 187 -25.74 -19.13 -13.23
N HIS A 188 -25.27 -18.88 -12.01
CA HIS A 188 -25.70 -19.57 -10.78
C HIS A 188 -26.30 -18.64 -9.73
N ALA A 189 -26.09 -17.32 -9.83
CA ALA A 189 -26.54 -16.34 -8.85
C ALA A 189 -26.79 -14.95 -9.48
N ASP A 190 -27.64 -14.16 -8.84
CA ASP A 190 -27.77 -12.73 -9.08
C ASP A 190 -26.56 -11.99 -8.47
N VAL A 191 -25.74 -11.34 -9.29
CA VAL A 191 -24.43 -10.81 -8.87
C VAL A 191 -24.45 -9.30 -8.66
N TYR A 192 -23.95 -8.85 -7.51
CA TYR A 192 -23.66 -7.46 -7.20
C TYR A 192 -22.17 -7.26 -6.94
N TYR A 193 -21.57 -6.26 -7.59
CA TYR A 193 -20.14 -6.02 -7.60
C TYR A 193 -19.79 -4.71 -6.89
N LEU A 194 -18.80 -4.74 -5.99
CA LEU A 194 -18.21 -3.52 -5.43
C LEU A 194 -16.69 -3.62 -5.39
N ALA A 195 -16.03 -2.66 -6.03
CA ALA A 195 -14.59 -2.48 -5.96
C ALA A 195 -14.17 -1.44 -4.92
N ASP A 196 -13.20 -1.77 -4.07
CA ASP A 196 -12.55 -0.84 -3.12
C ASP A 196 -11.54 0.09 -3.83
N SER A 197 -11.97 0.79 -4.87
CA SER A 197 -11.09 1.59 -5.73
C SER A 197 -11.82 2.78 -6.34
N THR A 198 -11.08 3.61 -7.08
CA THR A 198 -11.66 4.62 -7.97
C THR A 198 -11.52 4.10 -9.40
N MET A 199 -12.64 4.00 -10.13
CA MET A 199 -12.67 3.44 -11.48
C MET A 199 -13.37 4.40 -12.44
N ALA A 200 -12.98 4.38 -13.71
CA ALA A 200 -13.72 5.06 -14.77
C ALA A 200 -15.05 4.33 -15.04
N ALA A 201 -16.08 5.06 -15.46
CA ALA A 201 -17.38 4.48 -15.79
C ALA A 201 -17.29 3.41 -16.90
N THR A 202 -16.35 3.56 -17.83
CA THR A 202 -16.07 2.59 -18.90
C THR A 202 -15.59 1.24 -18.38
N GLU A 203 -14.93 1.20 -17.23
CA GLU A 203 -14.46 -0.04 -16.60
C GLU A 203 -15.62 -0.80 -15.95
N LEU A 204 -16.50 -0.08 -15.23
CA LEU A 204 -17.73 -0.68 -14.68
C LEU A 204 -18.70 -1.14 -15.78
N ALA A 205 -18.73 -0.46 -16.93
CA ALA A 205 -19.59 -0.83 -18.06
C ALA A 205 -19.29 -2.24 -18.61
N LYS A 206 -18.06 -2.75 -18.43
CA LYS A 206 -17.67 -4.13 -18.78
C LYS A 206 -18.50 -5.19 -18.05
N LEU A 207 -19.12 -4.83 -16.92
CA LEU A 207 -19.86 -5.74 -16.05
C LEU A 207 -21.39 -5.66 -16.23
N SER A 208 -21.86 -4.79 -17.12
CA SER A 208 -23.30 -4.47 -17.28
C SER A 208 -24.16 -5.66 -17.70
N GLU A 209 -23.60 -6.65 -18.40
CA GLU A 209 -24.32 -7.84 -18.84
C GLU A 209 -24.31 -8.99 -17.82
N VAL A 210 -23.45 -8.93 -16.80
CA VAL A 210 -23.20 -10.04 -15.86
C VAL A 210 -23.45 -9.69 -14.39
N THR A 211 -23.85 -8.44 -14.11
CA THR A 211 -24.18 -7.96 -12.76
C THR A 211 -25.51 -7.21 -12.74
N LEU A 212 -26.25 -7.30 -11.64
CA LEU A 212 -27.44 -6.48 -11.38
C LEU A 212 -27.09 -5.08 -10.87
N GLY A 213 -25.86 -4.90 -10.36
CA GLY A 213 -25.32 -3.61 -9.96
C GLY A 213 -23.81 -3.68 -9.75
N ALA A 214 -23.11 -2.63 -10.18
CA ALA A 214 -21.66 -2.53 -10.09
C ALA A 214 -21.24 -1.12 -9.62
N TRP A 215 -20.37 -1.08 -8.61
CA TRP A 215 -19.88 0.17 -8.01
C TRP A 215 -18.38 0.13 -7.80
N ALA A 216 -17.76 1.31 -7.75
CA ALA A 216 -16.37 1.52 -7.33
C ALA A 216 -16.35 2.60 -6.25
N ILE A 217 -16.19 2.19 -4.99
CA ILE A 217 -16.22 3.07 -3.82
C ILE A 217 -14.99 2.78 -2.98
N ARG A 218 -14.09 3.76 -2.86
CA ARG A 218 -12.90 3.62 -2.02
C ARG A 218 -13.28 3.69 -0.53
N HIS A 219 -13.11 2.59 0.20
CA HIS A 219 -13.41 2.48 1.63
C HIS A 219 -12.24 1.95 2.48
N GLY A 220 -11.25 1.27 1.88
CA GLY A 220 -10.01 0.86 2.55
C GLY A 220 -10.17 -0.23 3.61
N ALA A 221 -11.27 -1.00 3.56
CA ALA A 221 -11.62 -2.02 4.55
C ALA A 221 -11.55 -3.45 3.99
N TYR A 222 -10.80 -3.65 2.89
CA TYR A 222 -10.64 -4.94 2.19
C TYR A 222 -11.99 -5.55 1.77
N ASP A 223 -11.98 -6.80 1.33
CA ASP A 223 -13.14 -7.51 0.77
C ASP A 223 -14.37 -7.48 1.70
N PHE A 224 -14.14 -7.62 3.00
CA PHE A 224 -15.20 -7.54 4.01
C PHE A 224 -15.91 -6.17 4.04
N GLY A 225 -15.19 -5.09 3.76
CA GLY A 225 -15.78 -3.76 3.63
C GLY A 225 -16.73 -3.67 2.44
N SER A 226 -16.36 -4.27 1.31
CA SER A 226 -17.20 -4.28 0.12
C SER A 226 -18.47 -5.11 0.36
N TRP A 227 -18.35 -6.28 0.97
CA TRP A 227 -19.52 -7.09 1.35
C TRP A 227 -20.43 -6.37 2.38
N SER A 228 -19.83 -5.66 3.34
CA SER A 228 -20.57 -4.86 4.32
C SER A 228 -21.41 -3.76 3.67
N ILE A 229 -20.78 -2.94 2.81
CA ILE A 229 -21.45 -1.85 2.11
C ILE A 229 -22.52 -2.39 1.15
N LEU A 230 -22.23 -3.47 0.43
CA LEU A 230 -23.22 -4.12 -0.44
C LEU A 230 -24.43 -4.60 0.36
N ALA A 231 -24.22 -5.30 1.49
CA ALA A 231 -25.31 -5.84 2.30
C ALA A 231 -26.12 -4.75 3.01
N ARG A 232 -25.44 -3.73 3.56
CA ARG A 232 -26.05 -2.70 4.41
C ARG A 232 -26.66 -1.55 3.61
N ASP A 233 -25.93 -1.03 2.61
CA ASP A 233 -26.23 0.27 2.01
C ASP A 233 -26.72 0.19 0.55
N LEU A 234 -26.24 -0.77 -0.24
CA LEU A 234 -26.50 -0.81 -1.69
C LEU A 234 -27.59 -1.81 -2.08
N VAL A 235 -27.49 -3.06 -1.64
CA VAL A 235 -28.46 -4.15 -1.93
C VAL A 235 -29.53 -4.22 -0.83
N GLY A 236 -29.09 -4.11 0.43
CA GLY A 236 -29.96 -4.10 1.61
C GLY A 236 -30.37 -5.50 2.09
N TRP A 237 -30.42 -5.68 3.41
CA TRP A 237 -30.80 -6.95 4.04
C TRP A 237 -32.20 -7.44 3.66
N ASP A 238 -33.16 -6.53 3.46
CA ASP A 238 -34.53 -6.90 3.04
C ASP A 238 -34.54 -7.64 1.70
N THR A 239 -33.67 -7.22 0.77
CA THR A 239 -33.50 -7.89 -0.53
C THR A 239 -32.79 -9.23 -0.35
N LEU A 240 -31.69 -9.25 0.41
CA LEU A 240 -30.88 -10.46 0.64
C LEU A 240 -31.69 -11.58 1.32
N GLU A 241 -32.60 -11.22 2.23
CA GLU A 241 -33.52 -12.15 2.88
C GLU A 241 -34.49 -12.86 1.94
N THR A 242 -34.65 -12.41 0.70
CA THR A 242 -35.55 -13.06 -0.28
C THR A 242 -34.89 -14.22 -1.02
N TYR A 243 -33.57 -14.40 -0.89
CA TYR A 243 -32.79 -15.45 -1.54
C TYR A 243 -32.59 -16.65 -0.62
N ASP A 244 -32.43 -17.84 -1.19
CA ASP A 244 -32.17 -19.06 -0.40
C ASP A 244 -30.74 -19.09 0.12
N GLU A 245 -29.80 -18.55 -0.66
CA GLU A 245 -28.36 -18.48 -0.36
C GLU A 245 -27.76 -17.10 -0.69
N LEU A 246 -26.91 -16.61 0.22
CA LEU A 246 -26.05 -15.44 0.06
C LEU A 246 -24.60 -15.90 -0.12
N LEU A 247 -23.98 -15.53 -1.24
CA LEU A 247 -22.56 -15.79 -1.51
C LEU A 247 -21.72 -14.55 -1.27
N LEU A 248 -20.58 -14.73 -0.62
CA LEU A 248 -19.49 -13.78 -0.54
C LEU A 248 -18.31 -14.34 -1.33
N ALA A 249 -17.91 -13.66 -2.40
CA ALA A 249 -16.78 -14.03 -3.24
C ALA A 249 -15.91 -12.80 -3.52
N ASN A 250 -14.66 -13.03 -3.91
CA ASN A 250 -13.75 -11.94 -4.27
C ASN A 250 -12.82 -12.29 -5.44
N ASP A 251 -12.11 -11.27 -5.94
CA ASP A 251 -11.18 -11.35 -7.07
C ASP A 251 -9.78 -11.91 -6.73
N SER A 252 -9.58 -12.45 -5.52
CA SER A 252 -8.25 -12.92 -5.08
C SER A 252 -7.86 -14.31 -5.61
N ALA A 253 -8.65 -14.84 -6.55
CA ALA A 253 -8.43 -16.13 -7.19
C ALA A 253 -8.81 -16.09 -8.69
N TYR A 254 -8.14 -16.91 -9.48
CA TYR A 254 -8.44 -17.11 -10.90
C TYR A 254 -9.37 -18.30 -11.09
N LEU A 255 -10.40 -18.12 -11.91
CA LEU A 255 -11.32 -19.20 -12.30
C LEU A 255 -10.64 -20.16 -13.28
N LEU A 256 -10.48 -21.43 -12.92
CA LEU A 256 -9.91 -22.46 -13.79
C LEU A 256 -10.98 -23.34 -14.46
N ARG A 257 -12.08 -23.61 -13.76
CA ARG A 257 -13.14 -24.53 -14.21
C ARG A 257 -14.52 -23.90 -14.02
N PRO A 258 -15.54 -24.31 -14.79
CA PRO A 258 -16.93 -23.97 -14.49
C PRO A 258 -17.32 -24.37 -13.06
N LEU A 259 -18.25 -23.61 -12.45
CA LEU A 259 -18.67 -23.80 -11.06
C LEU A 259 -19.87 -24.75 -10.94
N ASP A 260 -20.32 -25.36 -12.03
CA ASP A 260 -21.47 -26.27 -12.06
C ASP A 260 -21.37 -27.38 -10.96
N GLU A 261 -20.20 -28.02 -10.83
CA GLU A 261 -19.96 -29.06 -9.81
C GLU A 261 -19.92 -28.49 -8.38
N VAL A 262 -19.35 -27.30 -8.21
CA VAL A 262 -19.29 -26.57 -6.93
C VAL A 262 -20.69 -26.30 -6.42
N PHE A 263 -21.54 -25.70 -7.27
CA PHE A 263 -22.92 -25.38 -6.92
C PHE A 263 -23.80 -26.63 -6.77
N ALA A 264 -23.56 -27.69 -7.56
CA ALA A 264 -24.25 -28.97 -7.39
C ALA A 264 -23.92 -29.60 -6.02
N THR A 265 -22.63 -29.66 -5.67
CA THR A 265 -22.15 -30.17 -4.38
C THR A 265 -22.71 -29.35 -3.22
N MET A 266 -22.65 -28.03 -3.32
CA MET A 266 -23.18 -27.12 -2.31
C MET A 266 -24.70 -27.27 -2.14
N SER A 267 -25.47 -27.42 -3.23
CA SER A 267 -26.93 -27.62 -3.17
C SER A 267 -27.31 -28.92 -2.48
N ALA A 268 -26.53 -29.99 -2.70
CA ALA A 268 -26.77 -31.30 -2.11
C ALA A 268 -26.35 -31.39 -0.63
N ALA A 269 -25.49 -30.47 -0.17
CA ALA A 269 -24.94 -30.51 1.18
C ALA A 269 -25.99 -30.21 2.27
N ARG A 270 -25.87 -30.93 3.38
CA ARG A 270 -26.59 -30.66 4.63
C ARG A 270 -25.74 -29.70 5.48
N ALA A 271 -26.01 -28.40 5.37
CA ALA A 271 -25.24 -27.35 6.01
C ALA A 271 -26.08 -26.07 6.12
N ASP A 272 -25.69 -25.16 7.01
CA ASP A 272 -26.25 -23.80 7.11
C ASP A 272 -25.35 -22.75 6.44
N TRP A 273 -24.07 -23.07 6.29
CA TRP A 273 -23.08 -22.28 5.57
C TRP A 273 -22.01 -23.17 4.93
N TRP A 274 -21.28 -22.66 3.95
CA TRP A 274 -20.43 -23.48 3.08
C TRP A 274 -19.24 -22.70 2.54
N GLY A 275 -18.17 -23.40 2.14
CA GLY A 275 -17.00 -22.81 1.48
C GLY A 275 -16.18 -23.84 0.71
N LEU A 276 -15.13 -23.39 0.01
CA LEU A 276 -14.35 -24.32 -0.83
C LEU A 276 -13.45 -25.27 -0.04
N HIS A 277 -12.86 -24.82 1.07
CA HIS A 277 -12.10 -25.68 1.97
C HIS A 277 -12.06 -25.07 3.38
N ALA A 278 -11.83 -25.95 4.36
CA ALA A 278 -11.53 -25.56 5.73
C ALA A 278 -10.02 -25.45 5.95
N THR A 279 -9.63 -24.74 7.01
CA THR A 279 -8.23 -24.69 7.46
C THR A 279 -8.14 -24.46 8.97
N ARG A 280 -7.00 -24.86 9.55
CA ARG A 280 -6.60 -24.60 10.93
C ARG A 280 -5.07 -24.49 11.01
N ARG A 281 -4.54 -23.51 11.74
CA ARG A 281 -3.11 -23.18 11.72
C ARG A 281 -2.22 -24.21 12.43
N ALA A 282 -2.67 -24.82 13.53
CA ALA A 282 -1.92 -25.78 14.34
C ALA A 282 -2.07 -27.22 13.88
N TYR A 283 -3.04 -27.55 12.99
CA TYR A 283 -3.11 -28.87 12.36
C TYR A 283 -1.75 -29.27 11.73
N ALA A 284 -1.01 -28.27 11.27
CA ALA A 284 0.34 -28.35 10.73
C ALA A 284 1.49 -28.59 11.75
N ARG A 285 1.29 -28.43 13.06
CA ARG A 285 2.36 -28.50 14.08
C ARG A 285 2.35 -29.78 14.91
N ASP A 286 1.17 -30.38 15.10
CA ASP A 286 0.97 -31.34 16.18
C ASP A 286 0.97 -32.82 15.76
N LEU A 287 0.84 -33.13 14.46
CA LEU A 287 0.50 -34.50 14.05
C LEU A 287 1.59 -35.29 13.32
N GLY A 288 2.62 -34.64 12.74
CA GLY A 288 3.70 -35.36 12.02
C GLY A 288 3.22 -36.30 10.89
N ASP A 289 1.93 -36.22 10.53
CA ASP A 289 1.25 -36.97 9.49
C ASP A 289 0.68 -35.94 8.52
N ASP A 290 1.17 -35.97 7.28
CA ASP A 290 0.79 -35.01 6.25
C ASP A 290 -0.54 -35.39 5.56
N ARG A 291 -1.23 -36.44 6.02
CA ARG A 291 -2.51 -36.85 5.44
C ARG A 291 -3.65 -35.90 5.81
N PRO A 292 -4.62 -35.67 4.91
CA PRO A 292 -5.81 -34.89 5.23
C PRO A 292 -6.69 -35.59 6.29
N LEU A 293 -7.18 -34.84 7.27
CA LEU A 293 -8.16 -35.34 8.24
C LEU A 293 -9.57 -35.22 7.64
N PRO A 294 -10.42 -36.25 7.65
CA PRO A 294 -11.80 -36.13 7.18
C PRO A 294 -12.54 -34.97 7.87
N LEU A 295 -13.30 -34.19 7.10
CA LEU A 295 -13.94 -32.97 7.63
C LEU A 295 -14.86 -33.24 8.82
N ALA A 296 -15.61 -34.35 8.79
CA ALA A 296 -16.47 -34.75 9.89
C ALA A 296 -15.69 -34.97 11.20
N GLU A 297 -14.50 -35.59 11.10
CA GLU A 297 -13.61 -35.79 12.24
C GLU A 297 -13.01 -34.46 12.72
N ALA A 298 -12.60 -33.58 11.79
CA ALA A 298 -12.12 -32.24 12.11
C ALA A 298 -13.19 -31.42 12.85
N LYS A 299 -14.43 -31.44 12.36
CA LYS A 299 -15.59 -30.80 12.99
C LYS A 299 -15.84 -31.34 14.39
N GLN A 300 -15.75 -32.66 14.60
CA GLN A 300 -15.92 -33.27 15.91
C GLN A 300 -14.80 -32.88 16.88
N ARG A 301 -13.55 -32.92 16.41
CA ARG A 301 -12.36 -32.65 17.22
C ARG A 301 -12.25 -31.19 17.66
N TRP A 302 -12.71 -30.27 16.82
CA TRP A 302 -12.59 -28.82 17.06
C TRP A 302 -13.92 -28.07 17.08
N ARG A 303 -15.02 -28.76 17.39
CA ARG A 303 -16.34 -28.14 17.52
C ARG A 303 -16.42 -27.15 18.68
N THR A 304 -15.82 -27.55 19.78
CA THR A 304 -15.81 -26.86 21.07
C THR A 304 -14.35 -26.73 21.46
N VAL A 305 -13.72 -25.61 21.17
CA VAL A 305 -12.31 -25.43 21.55
C VAL A 305 -12.18 -24.23 22.47
N ASN A 306 -11.86 -24.54 23.73
CA ASN A 306 -11.36 -23.64 24.78
C ASN A 306 -9.91 -23.17 24.50
N GLU A 307 -9.39 -23.33 23.28
CA GLU A 307 -8.06 -22.85 22.88
C GLU A 307 -8.21 -21.45 22.31
N ILE A 308 -7.69 -20.50 23.06
CA ILE A 308 -7.88 -19.06 22.85
C ILE A 308 -6.63 -18.49 22.14
N ASP A 309 -6.08 -19.22 21.16
CA ASP A 309 -5.18 -18.62 20.17
C ASP A 309 -6.05 -17.95 19.10
N PRO A 310 -6.03 -16.61 19.00
CA PRO A 310 -6.95 -15.85 18.14
C PRO A 310 -6.86 -16.22 16.65
N ILE A 311 -5.76 -16.86 16.21
CA ILE A 311 -5.55 -17.24 14.81
C ILE A 311 -5.75 -18.75 14.58
N ASP A 312 -5.63 -19.59 15.62
CA ASP A 312 -5.68 -21.04 15.48
C ASP A 312 -7.07 -21.63 15.73
N HIS A 313 -8.03 -21.23 14.89
CA HIS A 313 -9.36 -21.82 14.86
C HIS A 313 -9.61 -22.58 13.57
N LEU A 314 -10.46 -23.60 13.64
CA LEU A 314 -11.06 -24.18 12.44
C LEU A 314 -11.94 -23.11 11.78
N HIS A 315 -11.66 -22.78 10.53
CA HIS A 315 -12.42 -21.77 9.79
C HIS A 315 -12.46 -22.09 8.30
N LEU A 316 -13.41 -21.46 7.60
CA LEU A 316 -13.48 -21.48 6.15
C LEU A 316 -12.77 -20.27 5.58
N SER A 317 -12.07 -20.43 4.46
CA SER A 317 -11.40 -19.32 3.79
C SER A 317 -12.38 -18.38 3.11
N SER A 318 -12.16 -17.08 3.26
CA SER A 318 -13.17 -16.05 2.94
C SER A 318 -13.38 -15.75 1.46
N TYR A 319 -12.51 -16.23 0.57
CA TYR A 319 -12.59 -15.91 -0.87
C TYR A 319 -13.76 -16.59 -1.61
N PHE A 320 -14.45 -17.53 -0.96
CA PHE A 320 -15.70 -18.10 -1.40
C PHE A 320 -16.46 -18.67 -0.18
N LEU A 321 -17.51 -17.98 0.24
CA LEU A 321 -18.41 -18.41 1.31
C LEU A 321 -19.86 -18.35 0.82
N ALA A 322 -20.69 -19.27 1.31
CA ALA A 322 -22.13 -19.23 1.08
C ALA A 322 -22.88 -19.43 2.39
N PHE A 323 -23.99 -18.71 2.57
CA PHE A 323 -24.79 -18.71 3.79
C PHE A 323 -26.25 -18.95 3.41
N ARG A 324 -26.92 -19.89 4.09
CA ARG A 324 -28.35 -20.16 3.90
C ARG A 324 -29.22 -19.31 4.81
N GLN A 325 -30.51 -19.29 4.52
CA GLN A 325 -31.54 -18.54 5.23
C GLN A 325 -31.41 -18.47 6.76
N PRO A 326 -31.14 -19.56 7.51
CA PRO A 326 -30.98 -19.46 8.95
C PRO A 326 -29.84 -18.54 9.39
N VAL A 327 -28.75 -18.48 8.62
CA VAL A 327 -27.62 -17.57 8.87
C VAL A 327 -27.93 -16.16 8.34
N ILE A 328 -28.54 -16.04 7.16
CA ILE A 328 -28.94 -14.74 6.60
C ILE A 328 -29.87 -13.97 7.56
N ARG A 329 -30.77 -14.68 8.25
CA ARG A 329 -31.72 -14.12 9.24
C ARG A 329 -31.14 -13.93 10.63
N ASP A 330 -29.94 -14.42 10.89
CA ASP A 330 -29.32 -14.30 12.21
C ASP A 330 -28.85 -12.87 12.48
N ALA A 331 -29.40 -12.25 13.52
CA ALA A 331 -29.12 -10.85 13.85
C ALA A 331 -27.65 -10.60 14.25
N GLY A 332 -26.95 -11.60 14.79
CA GLY A 332 -25.54 -11.46 15.15
C GLY A 332 -24.59 -11.69 13.99
N PHE A 333 -25.00 -12.45 12.97
CA PHE A 333 -24.33 -12.51 11.68
C PHE A 333 -24.39 -11.15 10.97
N ARG A 334 -25.59 -10.57 10.85
CA ARG A 334 -25.77 -9.25 10.23
C ARG A 334 -24.97 -8.16 10.91
N ARG A 335 -25.08 -8.08 12.24
CA ARG A 335 -24.33 -7.11 13.04
C ARG A 335 -22.83 -7.17 12.75
N ARG A 336 -22.25 -8.36 12.61
CA ARG A 336 -20.81 -8.54 12.32
C ARG A 336 -20.45 -8.04 10.92
N LEU A 337 -21.29 -8.30 9.93
CA LEU A 337 -21.06 -7.83 8.58
C LEU A 337 -21.27 -6.31 8.49
N ASP A 338 -22.28 -5.76 9.17
CA ASP A 338 -22.55 -4.30 9.22
C ASP A 338 -21.49 -3.52 10.00
N SER A 339 -20.75 -4.19 10.87
CA SER A 339 -19.73 -3.62 11.74
C SER A 339 -18.30 -3.78 11.23
N VAL A 340 -18.12 -4.11 9.95
CA VAL A 340 -16.79 -4.11 9.33
C VAL A 340 -16.25 -2.67 9.30
N ALA A 341 -14.99 -2.53 9.68
CA ALA A 341 -14.29 -1.26 9.74
C ALA A 341 -12.89 -1.40 9.12
N ARG A 342 -12.30 -0.25 8.78
CA ARG A 342 -10.93 -0.19 8.30
C ARG A 342 -9.97 -0.58 9.41
N GLU A 343 -9.11 -1.55 9.12
CA GLU A 343 -8.05 -2.00 10.02
C GLU A 343 -6.67 -1.58 9.50
N THR A 344 -5.76 -1.26 10.42
CA THR A 344 -4.40 -0.79 10.06
C THR A 344 -3.48 -1.93 9.62
N VAL A 345 -3.79 -3.17 9.99
CA VAL A 345 -2.96 -4.35 9.70
C VAL A 345 -3.82 -5.48 9.16
N LYS A 346 -3.44 -6.05 8.01
CA LYS A 346 -4.15 -7.16 7.33
C LYS A 346 -4.40 -8.37 8.23
N SER A 347 -3.48 -8.70 9.15
CA SER A 347 -3.69 -9.83 10.07
C SER A 347 -4.89 -9.62 11.00
N VAL A 348 -5.20 -8.37 11.35
CA VAL A 348 -6.38 -8.05 12.18
C VAL A 348 -7.66 -8.26 11.39
N VAL A 349 -7.68 -7.91 10.09
CA VAL A 349 -8.81 -8.22 9.18
C VAL A 349 -9.10 -9.72 9.15
N ILE A 350 -8.05 -10.54 9.00
CA ILE A 350 -8.18 -12.01 8.98
C ILE A 350 -8.74 -12.52 10.32
N VAL A 351 -8.19 -12.08 11.45
CA VAL A 351 -8.65 -12.53 12.77
C VAL A 351 -10.08 -12.05 13.05
N LYS A 352 -10.38 -10.77 12.80
CA LYS A 352 -11.69 -10.19 13.10
C LYS A 352 -12.80 -10.78 12.24
N TYR A 353 -12.55 -10.93 10.94
CA TYR A 353 -13.62 -11.16 9.98
C TYR A 353 -13.57 -12.55 9.35
N GLU A 354 -12.43 -13.07 8.91
CA GLU A 354 -12.38 -14.43 8.32
C GLU A 354 -12.50 -15.50 9.41
N VAL A 355 -11.58 -15.46 10.38
CA VAL A 355 -11.57 -16.40 11.49
C VAL A 355 -12.75 -16.11 12.43
N GLY A 356 -12.95 -14.84 12.79
CA GLY A 356 -14.02 -14.41 13.68
C GLY A 356 -15.42 -14.78 13.20
N LEU A 357 -15.73 -14.63 11.91
CA LEU A 357 -17.05 -15.01 11.38
C LEU A 357 -17.30 -16.51 11.52
N SER A 358 -16.34 -17.35 11.12
CA SER A 358 -16.43 -18.80 11.27
C SER A 358 -16.62 -19.21 12.73
N ARG A 359 -15.83 -18.59 13.64
CA ARG A 359 -15.93 -18.82 15.08
C ARG A 359 -17.31 -18.49 15.62
N TYR A 360 -17.90 -17.37 15.20
CA TYR A 360 -19.25 -17.00 15.61
C TYR A 360 -20.28 -18.04 15.17
N LEU A 361 -20.27 -18.41 13.90
CA LEU A 361 -21.29 -19.32 13.34
C LEU A 361 -21.23 -20.69 14.03
N MET A 362 -20.02 -21.20 14.25
CA MET A 362 -19.81 -22.43 15.04
C MET A 362 -20.29 -22.28 16.49
N ALA A 363 -19.98 -21.15 17.14
CA ALA A 363 -20.41 -20.87 18.51
C ALA A 363 -21.93 -20.69 18.63
N GLN A 364 -22.63 -20.35 17.55
CA GLN A 364 -24.09 -20.33 17.50
C GLN A 364 -24.71 -21.70 17.19
N GLY A 365 -23.89 -22.72 16.91
CA GLY A 365 -24.33 -24.07 16.59
C GLY A 365 -24.70 -24.30 15.12
N PHE A 366 -24.40 -23.35 14.22
CA PHE A 366 -24.59 -23.55 12.78
C PHE A 366 -23.58 -24.55 12.22
N ASP A 367 -24.04 -25.44 11.34
CA ASP A 367 -23.18 -26.45 10.73
C ASP A 367 -22.68 -26.03 9.35
N PHE A 368 -21.48 -26.48 8.98
CA PHE A 368 -20.89 -26.20 7.67
C PHE A 368 -20.37 -27.43 6.96
N GLU A 369 -20.32 -27.35 5.63
CA GLU A 369 -19.66 -28.32 4.76
C GLU A 369 -18.71 -27.59 3.79
N THR A 370 -17.86 -28.33 3.09
CA THR A 370 -16.93 -27.76 2.11
C THR A 370 -16.83 -28.57 0.82
N PHE A 371 -16.29 -27.97 -0.24
CA PHE A 371 -16.00 -28.68 -1.50
C PHE A 371 -14.93 -29.74 -1.30
N VAL A 372 -13.81 -29.35 -0.68
CA VAL A 372 -12.77 -30.27 -0.25
C VAL A 372 -13.23 -30.97 1.02
N ASP A 373 -13.31 -32.30 1.01
CA ASP A 373 -13.89 -33.13 2.07
C ASP A 373 -12.93 -33.44 3.24
N GLY A 374 -11.70 -32.93 3.16
CA GLY A 374 -10.66 -33.10 4.17
C GLY A 374 -10.02 -31.78 4.62
N LEU A 375 -9.55 -31.75 5.87
CA LEU A 375 -8.69 -30.71 6.40
C LEU A 375 -7.23 -31.07 6.12
N TYR A 376 -6.60 -30.32 5.23
CA TYR A 376 -5.19 -30.50 4.85
C TYR A 376 -4.25 -29.69 5.76
N PRO A 377 -3.00 -30.14 5.95
CA PRO A 377 -2.00 -29.38 6.68
C PRO A 377 -1.58 -28.10 5.91
N TYR A 378 -1.08 -27.12 6.65
CA TYR A 378 -0.41 -25.92 6.11
C TYR A 378 -1.18 -25.00 5.14
N LEU A 379 -2.52 -25.09 5.04
CA LEU A 379 -3.37 -24.47 4.01
C LEU A 379 -3.06 -25.04 2.60
N PRO A 380 -3.88 -25.96 2.07
CA PRO A 380 -3.51 -26.75 0.89
C PRO A 380 -3.36 -25.92 -0.39
N VAL A 381 -4.11 -24.81 -0.49
CA VAL A 381 -4.02 -23.88 -1.64
C VAL A 381 -2.70 -23.12 -1.73
N TYR A 382 -1.83 -23.26 -0.74
CA TYR A 382 -0.49 -22.67 -0.71
C TYR A 382 0.64 -23.71 -0.62
N THR A 383 0.34 -25.01 -0.71
CA THR A 383 1.33 -26.09 -0.68
C THR A 383 1.31 -26.90 -1.97
N THR A 384 2.18 -27.90 -2.06
CA THR A 384 2.17 -28.88 -3.15
C THR A 384 0.85 -29.64 -3.27
N ASP A 385 0.06 -29.71 -2.19
CA ASP A 385 -1.28 -30.32 -2.19
C ASP A 385 -2.25 -29.60 -3.12
N TYR A 386 -1.98 -28.34 -3.46
CA TYR A 386 -2.79 -27.59 -4.43
C TYR A 386 -2.92 -28.34 -5.76
N TRP A 387 -1.85 -28.98 -6.23
CA TRP A 387 -1.88 -29.74 -7.48
C TRP A 387 -2.79 -30.97 -7.37
N THR A 388 -2.76 -31.65 -6.23
CA THR A 388 -3.68 -32.75 -5.90
C THR A 388 -5.12 -32.25 -5.87
N LEU A 389 -5.40 -31.11 -5.24
CA LEU A 389 -6.74 -30.52 -5.25
C LEU A 389 -7.22 -30.23 -6.68
N LEU A 390 -6.34 -29.73 -7.55
CA LEU A 390 -6.67 -29.44 -8.93
C LEU A 390 -6.95 -30.72 -9.76
N ASP A 391 -6.26 -31.82 -9.46
CA ASP A 391 -6.53 -33.16 -10.01
C ASP A 391 -7.91 -33.68 -9.59
N HIS A 392 -8.38 -33.29 -8.39
CA HIS A 392 -9.71 -33.61 -7.85
C HIS A 392 -10.79 -32.55 -8.18
N GLY A 393 -10.58 -31.73 -9.20
CA GLY A 393 -11.61 -30.82 -9.71
C GLY A 393 -11.71 -29.47 -9.00
N PHE A 394 -10.77 -29.12 -8.12
CA PHE A 394 -10.77 -27.81 -7.45
C PHE A 394 -10.82 -26.66 -8.48
N PRO A 395 -11.72 -25.68 -8.33
CA PRO A 395 -12.09 -24.77 -9.42
C PRO A 395 -11.21 -23.51 -9.55
N LEU A 396 -10.45 -23.15 -8.52
CA LEU A 396 -9.81 -21.83 -8.41
C LEU A 396 -8.30 -21.92 -8.16
N LEU A 397 -7.53 -21.00 -8.75
CA LEU A 397 -6.11 -20.78 -8.46
C LEU A 397 -5.92 -19.51 -7.63
N LYS A 398 -5.37 -19.63 -6.42
CA LYS A 398 -5.06 -18.45 -5.60
C LYS A 398 -3.95 -17.63 -6.24
N ARG A 399 -4.22 -16.36 -6.54
CA ARG A 399 -3.21 -15.41 -7.08
C ARG A 399 -1.95 -15.37 -6.21
N ASN A 400 -2.14 -15.33 -4.89
CA ASN A 400 -1.06 -15.25 -3.91
C ASN A 400 -0.16 -16.50 -3.84
N LEU A 401 -0.62 -17.66 -4.33
CA LEU A 401 0.25 -18.82 -4.50
C LEU A 401 1.42 -18.47 -5.43
N ILE A 402 1.10 -17.81 -6.56
CA ILE A 402 2.09 -17.45 -7.58
C ILE A 402 2.80 -16.13 -7.25
N SER A 403 2.08 -15.11 -6.77
CA SER A 403 2.66 -13.77 -6.58
C SER A 403 3.51 -13.64 -5.31
N GLU A 404 3.17 -14.34 -4.23
CA GLU A 404 3.86 -14.24 -2.94
C GLU A 404 4.49 -15.55 -2.46
N ASN A 405 3.94 -16.70 -2.88
CA ASN A 405 4.39 -18.04 -2.49
C ASN A 405 4.68 -18.15 -0.97
N PRO A 406 3.64 -17.98 -0.12
CA PRO A 406 3.81 -17.82 1.32
C PRO A 406 4.40 -19.06 2.02
N ARG A 407 4.37 -20.23 1.36
CA ARG A 407 4.98 -21.48 1.85
C ARG A 407 6.28 -21.85 1.15
N ARG A 408 6.77 -21.00 0.24
CA ARG A 408 8.00 -21.23 -0.53
C ARG A 408 7.97 -22.58 -1.28
N MET A 409 6.85 -22.88 -1.92
CA MET A 409 6.71 -24.04 -2.79
C MET A 409 7.71 -23.94 -3.96
N PRO A 410 8.48 -24.99 -4.25
CA PRO A 410 9.41 -24.98 -5.37
C PRO A 410 8.70 -25.09 -6.72
N ASP A 411 9.43 -24.74 -7.77
CA ASP A 411 9.12 -25.00 -9.18
C ASP A 411 7.87 -24.26 -9.71
N LEU A 412 7.45 -23.20 -9.01
CA LEU A 412 6.36 -22.33 -9.43
C LEU A 412 6.65 -21.55 -10.72
N ALA A 413 7.90 -21.45 -11.17
CA ALA A 413 8.21 -20.93 -12.50
C ALA A 413 7.44 -21.65 -13.62
N ALA A 414 7.12 -22.93 -13.43
CA ALA A 414 6.38 -23.77 -14.39
C ALA A 414 4.87 -23.85 -14.09
N TRP A 415 4.30 -22.89 -13.36
CA TRP A 415 2.89 -22.96 -12.94
C TRP A 415 1.91 -23.03 -14.12
N LYS A 416 2.22 -22.37 -15.25
CA LYS A 416 1.38 -22.42 -16.45
C LYS A 416 1.33 -23.82 -17.04
N GLU A 417 2.48 -24.49 -17.14
CA GLU A 417 2.54 -25.88 -17.61
C GLU A 417 1.78 -26.81 -16.64
N GLN A 418 1.94 -26.62 -15.32
CA GLN A 418 1.24 -27.42 -14.32
C GLN A 418 -0.28 -27.27 -14.39
N VAL A 419 -0.77 -26.05 -14.65
CA VAL A 419 -2.19 -25.77 -14.87
C VAL A 419 -2.65 -26.36 -16.20
N ALA A 420 -1.93 -26.13 -17.30
CA ALA A 420 -2.32 -26.63 -18.62
C ALA A 420 -2.41 -28.17 -18.69
N GLN A 421 -1.56 -28.89 -17.93
CA GLN A 421 -1.62 -30.35 -17.82
C GLN A 421 -2.93 -30.85 -17.17
N ARG A 422 -3.50 -30.09 -16.24
CA ARG A 422 -4.68 -30.48 -15.43
C ARG A 422 -5.98 -29.84 -15.91
N VAL A 423 -5.86 -28.66 -16.51
CA VAL A 423 -6.94 -27.82 -17.02
C VAL A 423 -6.53 -27.21 -18.38
N PRO A 424 -6.57 -28.00 -19.47
CA PRO A 424 -6.04 -27.57 -20.77
C PRO A 424 -6.65 -26.29 -21.36
N ASN A 425 -7.91 -25.97 -20.99
CA ASN A 425 -8.63 -24.80 -21.49
C ASN A 425 -8.53 -23.57 -20.57
N ALA A 426 -7.71 -23.61 -19.52
CA ALA A 426 -7.53 -22.48 -18.62
C ALA A 426 -6.90 -21.29 -19.38
N ARG A 427 -7.46 -20.09 -19.21
CA ARG A 427 -6.99 -18.85 -19.86
C ARG A 427 -5.77 -18.26 -19.13
N THR A 428 -4.71 -19.06 -18.94
CA THR A 428 -3.52 -18.70 -18.16
C THR A 428 -2.83 -17.41 -18.61
N ASP A 429 -2.95 -17.03 -19.89
CA ASP A 429 -2.46 -15.75 -20.40
C ASP A 429 -3.14 -14.54 -19.75
N THR A 430 -4.43 -14.62 -19.45
CA THR A 430 -5.15 -13.54 -18.74
C THR A 430 -4.64 -13.42 -17.30
N PHE A 431 -4.36 -14.54 -16.64
CA PHE A 431 -3.84 -14.59 -15.27
C PHE A 431 -2.41 -14.05 -15.21
N GLU A 432 -1.57 -14.40 -16.19
CA GLU A 432 -0.21 -13.88 -16.30
C GLU A 432 -0.20 -12.37 -16.54
N ARG A 433 -1.05 -11.85 -17.45
CA ARG A 433 -1.20 -10.40 -17.63
C ARG A 433 -1.59 -9.70 -16.34
N ASN A 434 -2.55 -10.25 -15.59
CA ASN A 434 -2.90 -9.70 -14.28
C ASN A 434 -1.72 -9.77 -13.30
N LEU A 435 -1.09 -10.93 -13.15
CA LEU A 435 0.05 -11.14 -12.24
C LEU A 435 1.18 -10.13 -12.49
N LEU A 436 1.58 -9.95 -13.75
CA LEU A 436 2.65 -9.03 -14.13
C LEU A 436 2.30 -7.56 -13.88
N ARG A 437 1.01 -7.20 -13.94
CA ARG A 437 0.54 -5.84 -13.68
C ARG A 437 0.42 -5.53 -12.19
N VAL A 438 -0.17 -6.43 -11.41
CA VAL A 438 -0.58 -6.13 -10.01
C VAL A 438 0.38 -6.65 -8.95
N SER A 439 1.25 -7.61 -9.29
CA SER A 439 2.18 -8.18 -8.32
C SER A 439 3.42 -7.30 -8.18
N ALA A 440 3.93 -7.18 -6.96
CA ALA A 440 5.24 -6.59 -6.74
C ALA A 440 6.32 -7.42 -7.47
N ASP A 441 7.03 -6.81 -8.41
CA ASP A 441 7.99 -7.49 -9.30
C ASP A 441 9.04 -8.30 -8.52
N ASP A 442 9.60 -7.71 -7.46
CA ASP A 442 10.56 -8.39 -6.58
C ASP A 442 9.96 -9.58 -5.81
N ARG A 443 8.68 -9.54 -5.44
CA ARG A 443 8.00 -10.66 -4.77
C ARG A 443 7.72 -11.79 -5.76
N LEU A 444 7.23 -11.44 -6.93
CA LEU A 444 6.95 -12.41 -8.00
C LEU A 444 8.25 -13.12 -8.41
N ALA A 445 9.33 -12.38 -8.65
CA ALA A 445 10.63 -12.96 -9.00
C ALA A 445 11.14 -13.92 -7.92
N ARG A 446 11.06 -13.56 -6.62
CA ARG A 446 11.44 -14.46 -5.52
C ARG A 446 10.54 -15.69 -5.43
N SER A 447 9.24 -15.52 -5.66
CA SER A 447 8.29 -16.63 -5.68
C SER A 447 8.67 -17.68 -6.72
N LEU A 448 8.99 -17.22 -7.94
CA LEU A 448 9.34 -18.08 -9.07
C LEU A 448 10.78 -18.63 -9.01
N ALA A 449 11.67 -18.03 -8.21
CA ALA A 449 13.06 -18.45 -8.07
C ALA A 449 13.26 -19.70 -7.20
N VAL A 450 12.27 -20.07 -6.38
CA VAL A 450 12.34 -21.28 -5.55
C VAL A 450 12.26 -22.51 -6.43
N LYS A 451 13.26 -23.38 -6.34
CA LYS A 451 13.39 -24.56 -7.23
C LYS A 451 13.84 -25.80 -6.49
N SER A 452 13.36 -26.95 -6.94
CA SER A 452 13.86 -28.24 -6.45
C SER A 452 15.25 -28.52 -7.03
N ARG A 453 16.11 -29.13 -6.22
CA ARG A 453 17.42 -29.65 -6.65
C ARG A 453 17.31 -31.13 -7.01
N PRO A 454 18.21 -31.65 -7.87
CA PRO A 454 18.22 -33.08 -8.21
C PRO A 454 18.39 -34.03 -7.02
N ASP A 455 18.92 -33.54 -5.89
CA ASP A 455 19.10 -34.31 -4.64
C ASP A 455 17.85 -34.29 -3.73
N GLY A 456 16.75 -33.68 -4.16
CA GLY A 456 15.51 -33.55 -3.40
C GLY A 456 15.49 -32.38 -2.41
N THR A 457 16.57 -31.59 -2.29
CA THR A 457 16.56 -30.37 -1.47
C THR A 457 15.95 -29.20 -2.23
N VAL A 458 15.50 -28.16 -1.51
CA VAL A 458 14.96 -26.94 -2.12
C VAL A 458 16.01 -25.85 -2.12
N ASP A 459 16.24 -25.25 -3.28
CA ASP A 459 16.97 -24.00 -3.42
C ASP A 459 16.00 -22.83 -3.31
N TYR A 460 16.17 -22.06 -2.24
CA TYR A 460 15.31 -20.96 -1.88
C TYR A 460 15.72 -19.62 -2.52
N ASP A 461 16.86 -19.58 -3.22
CA ASP A 461 17.47 -18.38 -3.80
C ASP A 461 17.64 -17.22 -2.78
N ASP A 462 17.95 -17.56 -1.53
CA ASP A 462 18.05 -16.56 -0.46
C ASP A 462 19.26 -15.62 -0.71
N PRO A 463 19.05 -14.28 -0.63
CA PRO A 463 20.13 -13.32 -0.79
C PRO A 463 21.15 -13.44 0.34
N LEU A 464 22.39 -13.00 0.07
CA LEU A 464 23.45 -12.89 1.06
C LEU A 464 23.03 -11.97 2.21
N SER A 465 23.37 -12.37 3.44
CA SER A 465 23.24 -11.50 4.60
C SER A 465 24.18 -10.29 4.48
N TRP A 466 23.84 -9.18 5.14
CA TRP A 466 24.65 -7.95 5.11
C TRP A 466 26.15 -8.16 5.43
N PRO A 467 26.54 -8.91 6.48
CA PRO A 467 27.94 -9.16 6.77
C PRO A 467 28.64 -9.98 5.69
N ARG A 468 27.93 -10.95 5.09
CA ARG A 468 28.47 -11.76 4.00
C ARG A 468 28.63 -10.94 2.73
N PHE A 469 27.61 -10.17 2.35
CA PHE A 469 27.65 -9.27 1.19
C PHE A 469 28.84 -8.30 1.26
N ARG A 470 29.05 -7.64 2.42
CA ARG A 470 30.20 -6.75 2.61
C ARG A 470 31.54 -7.46 2.39
N ARG A 471 31.66 -8.69 2.91
CA ARG A 471 32.87 -9.50 2.72
C ARG A 471 33.07 -9.82 1.24
N GLU A 472 32.02 -10.25 0.53
CA GLU A 472 32.13 -10.53 -0.91
C GLU A 472 32.53 -9.29 -1.72
N ASP A 473 32.09 -8.09 -1.32
CA ASP A 473 32.45 -6.83 -1.99
C ASP A 473 33.97 -6.57 -1.99
N GLU A 474 34.64 -6.92 -0.91
CA GLU A 474 36.09 -6.74 -0.73
C GLU A 474 36.94 -7.58 -1.71
N TRP A 475 36.43 -8.70 -2.21
CA TRP A 475 37.21 -9.64 -3.04
C TRP A 475 36.67 -9.76 -4.46
N THR A 476 35.41 -9.35 -4.69
CA THR A 476 34.80 -9.40 -6.02
C THR A 476 35.42 -8.33 -6.94
N PRO A 477 35.90 -8.71 -8.15
CA PRO A 477 36.37 -7.77 -9.16
C PRO A 477 35.27 -6.79 -9.58
N LYS A 478 35.67 -5.54 -9.84
CA LYS A 478 34.80 -4.48 -10.33
C LYS A 478 35.07 -4.22 -11.80
N PHE A 479 34.04 -3.93 -12.57
CA PHE A 479 34.14 -3.68 -14.00
C PHE A 479 33.61 -2.29 -14.32
N ASP A 480 34.47 -1.42 -14.83
CA ASP A 480 34.08 -0.04 -15.13
C ASP A 480 33.03 0.08 -16.22
N HIS A 481 33.00 -0.88 -17.14
CA HIS A 481 31.98 -0.99 -18.18
C HIS A 481 30.65 -1.61 -17.67
N TRP A 482 30.52 -1.94 -16.39
CA TRP A 482 29.26 -2.41 -15.79
C TRP A 482 28.58 -1.25 -15.06
N TRP A 483 27.46 -0.83 -15.62
CA TRP A 483 26.71 0.36 -15.22
C TRP A 483 25.39 -0.07 -14.58
N ALA A 484 25.26 0.14 -13.27
CA ALA A 484 24.07 -0.24 -12.52
C ALA A 484 23.11 0.95 -12.34
N PHE A 485 21.84 0.70 -12.64
CA PHE A 485 20.72 1.62 -12.55
C PHE A 485 19.71 1.07 -11.53
N PRO A 486 19.97 1.19 -10.22
CA PRO A 486 18.95 0.94 -9.21
C PRO A 486 17.80 1.93 -9.37
N VAL A 487 16.58 1.38 -9.48
CA VAL A 487 15.36 2.18 -9.51
C VAL A 487 15.26 3.08 -8.28
N CYS A 488 14.35 4.05 -8.31
CA CYS A 488 14.08 4.89 -7.14
C CYS A 488 13.70 4.04 -5.92
N ALA A 489 14.17 4.42 -4.73
CA ALA A 489 13.89 3.69 -3.50
C ALA A 489 12.46 3.92 -2.95
N TYR A 490 11.77 4.94 -3.45
CA TYR A 490 10.44 5.33 -2.97
C TYR A 490 9.33 4.95 -3.95
N ASP A 491 9.47 5.32 -5.22
CA ASP A 491 8.44 5.05 -6.25
C ASP A 491 8.72 3.76 -7.05
N HIS A 492 9.91 3.18 -6.91
CA HIS A 492 10.35 1.95 -7.57
C HIS A 492 10.42 1.98 -9.11
N THR A 493 10.40 3.17 -9.71
CA THR A 493 10.53 3.37 -11.16
C THR A 493 11.95 3.70 -11.60
N LEU A 494 12.26 3.47 -12.88
CA LEU A 494 13.42 4.03 -13.56
C LEU A 494 12.94 5.20 -14.44
N ALA A 495 12.88 6.39 -13.87
CA ALA A 495 12.29 7.59 -14.49
C ALA A 495 13.18 8.82 -14.26
N GLY A 496 13.07 9.85 -15.08
CA GLY A 496 13.86 11.07 -14.93
C GLY A 496 15.34 10.88 -15.29
N ASN A 497 16.27 11.38 -14.44
CA ASN A 497 17.68 11.50 -14.81
C ASN A 497 18.35 10.15 -15.07
N GLU A 498 18.08 9.17 -14.21
CA GLU A 498 18.58 7.80 -14.36
C GLU A 498 18.09 7.13 -15.65
N ARG A 499 16.85 7.41 -16.07
CA ARG A 499 16.31 6.89 -17.33
C ARG A 499 17.00 7.54 -18.52
N ALA A 500 17.19 8.86 -18.51
CA ALA A 500 17.86 9.58 -19.59
C ALA A 500 19.32 9.13 -19.77
N VAL A 501 20.07 8.93 -18.68
CA VAL A 501 21.44 8.38 -18.76
C VAL A 501 21.43 6.96 -19.30
N PHE A 502 20.47 6.11 -18.91
CA PHE A 502 20.32 4.78 -19.47
C PHE A 502 20.04 4.82 -20.98
N GLU A 503 19.11 5.66 -21.43
CA GLU A 503 18.75 5.80 -22.85
C GLU A 503 19.93 6.25 -23.72
N GLU A 504 20.75 7.17 -23.22
CA GLU A 504 21.95 7.66 -23.92
C GLU A 504 22.95 6.53 -24.21
N VAL A 505 23.05 5.53 -23.34
CA VAL A 505 23.95 4.36 -23.51
C VAL A 505 23.22 3.08 -23.88
N ARG A 506 21.92 3.14 -24.18
CA ARG A 506 21.05 1.97 -24.34
C ARG A 506 21.58 0.98 -25.37
N ASP A 507 22.07 1.51 -26.49
CA ASP A 507 22.52 0.71 -27.62
C ASP A 507 24.05 0.65 -27.74
N ASP A 508 24.79 1.05 -26.70
CA ASP A 508 26.25 0.89 -26.64
C ASP A 508 26.61 -0.55 -26.21
N PRO A 509 27.17 -1.41 -27.09
CA PRO A 509 27.54 -2.79 -26.74
C PRO A 509 28.70 -2.88 -25.74
N SER A 510 29.54 -1.83 -25.67
CA SER A 510 30.72 -1.82 -24.81
C SER A 510 30.35 -1.70 -23.33
N ILE A 511 29.15 -1.21 -23.03
CA ILE A 511 28.63 -1.02 -21.68
C ILE A 511 27.62 -2.13 -21.37
N LYS A 512 27.78 -2.77 -20.21
CA LYS A 512 26.78 -3.65 -19.62
C LYS A 512 25.85 -2.84 -18.72
N LYS A 513 24.58 -2.76 -19.08
CA LYS A 513 23.57 -1.99 -18.33
C LYS A 513 22.79 -2.93 -17.42
N ILE A 514 22.75 -2.65 -16.13
CA ILE A 514 22.13 -3.49 -15.11
C ILE A 514 21.01 -2.68 -14.45
N ILE A 515 19.77 -2.96 -14.79
CA ILE A 515 18.60 -2.35 -14.16
C ILE A 515 18.25 -3.17 -12.92
N LEU A 516 18.26 -2.53 -11.74
CA LEU A 516 17.97 -3.20 -10.46
C LEU A 516 16.58 -2.81 -9.98
N THR A 517 15.60 -3.68 -10.19
CA THR A 517 14.17 -3.42 -9.89
C THR A 517 13.84 -3.60 -8.40
N ARG A 518 12.69 -3.05 -7.99
CA ARG A 518 12.06 -3.31 -6.69
C ARG A 518 10.65 -3.84 -6.94
N SER A 519 9.62 -3.23 -6.37
CA SER A 519 8.26 -3.76 -6.49
C SER A 519 7.55 -3.34 -7.78
N ARG A 520 8.10 -2.43 -8.58
CA ARG A 520 7.58 -2.15 -9.92
C ARG A 520 8.45 -2.80 -10.97
N ARG A 521 7.79 -3.34 -11.98
CA ARG A 521 8.42 -3.94 -13.16
C ARG A 521 8.97 -2.83 -14.06
N VAL A 522 10.11 -3.10 -14.68
CA VAL A 522 10.77 -2.20 -15.63
C VAL A 522 11.17 -3.03 -16.85
N GLU A 523 10.57 -2.75 -18.00
CA GLU A 523 10.85 -3.45 -19.25
C GLU A 523 11.50 -2.50 -20.24
N LEU A 524 12.82 -2.52 -20.30
CA LEU A 524 13.61 -1.71 -21.23
C LEU A 524 14.51 -2.62 -22.06
N SER A 525 14.50 -2.40 -23.37
CA SER A 525 15.38 -3.07 -24.32
C SER A 525 16.68 -2.29 -24.53
N GLY A 526 17.69 -2.95 -25.07
CA GLY A 526 18.96 -2.36 -25.47
C GLY A 526 20.03 -3.43 -25.62
N GLU A 527 21.21 -3.04 -26.11
CA GLU A 527 22.34 -3.96 -26.22
C GLU A 527 22.95 -4.24 -24.83
N ASN A 528 23.24 -5.50 -24.49
CA ASN A 528 23.88 -5.85 -23.21
C ASN A 528 23.15 -5.31 -21.95
N VAL A 529 21.81 -5.29 -21.99
CA VAL A 529 20.95 -4.90 -20.86
C VAL A 529 20.53 -6.14 -20.07
N VAL A 530 20.58 -6.05 -18.74
CA VAL A 530 20.07 -7.05 -17.81
C VAL A 530 19.17 -6.38 -16.78
N THR A 531 17.98 -6.93 -16.57
CA THR A 531 17.03 -6.47 -15.55
C THR A 531 16.85 -7.55 -14.49
N VAL A 532 17.13 -7.23 -13.23
CA VAL A 532 16.96 -8.17 -12.10
C VAL A 532 16.52 -7.44 -10.82
N PRO A 533 15.81 -8.10 -9.89
CA PRO A 533 15.43 -7.47 -8.63
C PRO A 533 16.65 -7.17 -7.75
N LEU A 534 16.72 -5.96 -7.20
CA LEU A 534 17.80 -5.48 -6.31
C LEU A 534 18.02 -6.38 -5.09
N MET A 535 16.93 -6.96 -4.57
CA MET A 535 16.93 -7.79 -3.37
C MET A 535 17.16 -9.29 -3.65
N SER A 536 17.29 -9.68 -4.92
CA SER A 536 17.59 -11.06 -5.31
C SER A 536 19.07 -11.39 -5.20
N ARG A 537 19.40 -12.68 -5.19
CA ARG A 537 20.80 -13.13 -5.23
C ARG A 537 21.51 -12.67 -6.51
N ALA A 538 20.84 -12.75 -7.66
CA ALA A 538 21.36 -12.25 -8.92
C ALA A 538 21.63 -10.73 -8.88
N GLY A 539 20.70 -9.95 -8.31
CA GLY A 539 20.86 -8.50 -8.14
C GLY A 539 22.08 -8.15 -7.30
N GLN A 540 22.33 -8.88 -6.21
CA GLN A 540 23.54 -8.73 -5.41
C GLN A 540 24.82 -9.02 -6.21
N GLU A 541 24.82 -10.08 -7.02
CA GLU A 541 26.00 -10.48 -7.81
C GLU A 541 26.37 -9.47 -8.90
N TYR A 542 25.38 -8.86 -9.55
CA TYR A 542 25.62 -7.75 -10.48
C TYR A 542 26.11 -6.51 -9.76
N LEU A 543 25.45 -6.13 -8.67
CA LEU A 543 25.78 -4.93 -7.91
C LEU A 543 27.21 -4.99 -7.32
N LEU A 544 27.64 -6.17 -6.83
CA LEU A 544 29.00 -6.40 -6.35
C LEU A 544 30.08 -6.22 -7.43
N ARG A 545 29.73 -6.25 -8.71
CA ARG A 545 30.66 -6.16 -9.85
C ARG A 545 30.59 -4.83 -10.61
N ALA A 546 29.50 -4.08 -10.43
CA ALA A 546 29.29 -2.81 -11.12
C ALA A 546 30.32 -1.76 -10.69
N GLY A 547 31.11 -1.22 -11.63
CA GLY A 547 32.04 -0.13 -11.36
C GLY A 547 31.32 1.22 -11.23
N GLN A 548 30.29 1.45 -12.06
CA GLN A 548 29.49 2.68 -12.04
C GLN A 548 28.08 2.39 -11.52
N ILE A 549 27.61 3.18 -10.55
CA ILE A 549 26.28 3.02 -9.95
C ILE A 549 25.58 4.37 -9.93
N PHE A 550 24.47 4.48 -10.68
CA PHE A 550 23.69 5.70 -10.80
C PHE A 550 22.61 5.75 -9.73
N VAL A 551 22.62 6.79 -8.89
CA VAL A 551 21.72 6.88 -7.73
C VAL A 551 20.92 8.18 -7.73
N LYS A 552 19.69 8.12 -7.22
CA LYS A 552 18.76 9.27 -7.20
C LYS A 552 18.76 10.04 -5.87
N HIS A 553 18.94 9.35 -4.74
CA HIS A 553 18.93 9.92 -3.39
C HIS A 553 20.23 9.65 -2.62
N GLY A 554 21.21 9.07 -3.31
CA GLY A 554 22.52 8.72 -2.79
C GLY A 554 22.73 7.22 -2.55
N PRO A 555 23.97 6.83 -2.24
CA PRO A 555 24.43 5.44 -2.24
C PRO A 555 23.61 4.52 -1.34
N ARG A 556 23.37 4.91 -0.08
CA ARG A 556 22.74 4.04 0.93
C ARG A 556 21.25 3.84 0.69
N VAL A 557 20.60 4.84 0.10
CA VAL A 557 19.15 4.82 -0.17
C VAL A 557 18.86 3.97 -1.40
N ASN A 558 19.58 4.19 -2.51
CA ASN A 558 19.32 3.50 -3.77
C ASN A 558 19.91 2.10 -3.83
N ALA A 559 21.11 1.86 -3.31
CA ALA A 559 21.75 0.54 -3.43
C ALA A 559 21.27 -0.48 -2.39
N HIS A 560 20.73 -0.02 -1.24
CA HIS A 560 20.32 -0.81 -0.06
C HIS A 560 21.44 -1.62 0.62
N TRP A 561 22.32 -2.25 -0.15
CA TRP A 561 23.40 -3.12 0.30
C TRP A 561 24.69 -2.35 0.67
N PRO A 562 25.49 -2.84 1.64
CA PRO A 562 26.65 -2.13 2.14
C PRO A 562 27.87 -2.29 1.21
N LEU A 563 27.91 -1.50 0.15
CA LEU A 563 29.03 -1.42 -0.82
C LEU A 563 30.10 -0.42 -0.36
N SER A 564 31.34 -0.65 -0.76
CA SER A 564 32.45 0.28 -0.51
C SER A 564 32.52 1.42 -1.54
N PRO A 565 32.35 2.69 -1.14
CA PRO A 565 32.48 3.82 -2.08
C PRO A 565 33.92 4.04 -2.59
N LEU A 566 34.91 3.31 -2.04
CA LEU A 566 36.29 3.32 -2.54
C LEU A 566 36.49 2.39 -3.76
N ARG A 567 35.51 1.52 -4.05
CA ARG A 567 35.58 0.51 -5.12
C ARG A 567 34.50 0.70 -6.18
N HIS A 568 33.48 1.48 -5.86
CA HIS A 568 32.35 1.78 -6.73
C HIS A 568 32.22 3.28 -6.88
N ASN A 569 32.02 3.74 -8.11
CA ASN A 569 31.69 5.13 -8.38
C ASN A 569 30.18 5.31 -8.27
N PHE A 570 29.73 5.90 -7.18
CA PHE A 570 28.34 6.34 -7.04
C PHE A 570 28.15 7.71 -7.68
N VAL A 571 27.48 7.75 -8.82
CA VAL A 571 27.15 8.98 -9.53
C VAL A 571 25.72 9.37 -9.14
N ASN A 572 25.58 10.41 -8.33
CA ASN A 572 24.29 10.84 -7.83
C ASN A 572 23.64 11.81 -8.82
N LEU A 573 22.62 11.32 -9.51
CA LEU A 573 21.88 12.06 -10.52
C LEU A 573 20.82 12.98 -9.94
N TRP A 574 20.52 12.85 -8.64
CA TRP A 574 19.49 13.62 -7.95
C TRP A 574 18.15 13.63 -8.70
N HIS A 575 17.24 14.53 -8.34
CA HIS A 575 15.87 14.53 -8.88
C HIS A 575 15.27 15.93 -9.03
N GLY A 576 16.10 16.97 -9.16
CA GLY A 576 15.63 18.31 -9.49
C GLY A 576 16.46 19.44 -8.89
N ILE A 577 16.15 20.66 -9.33
CA ILE A 577 16.84 21.88 -8.93
C ILE A 577 16.19 22.40 -7.64
N PRO A 578 16.92 22.46 -6.52
CA PRO A 578 16.33 22.68 -5.20
C PRO A 578 15.97 24.15 -4.98
N LEU A 579 14.67 24.46 -4.81
CA LEU A 579 14.25 25.73 -4.21
C LEU A 579 14.31 25.69 -2.68
N LYS A 580 14.04 24.51 -2.13
CA LYS A 580 13.99 24.20 -0.69
C LYS A 580 15.37 23.82 -0.20
N ARG A 581 15.73 24.22 1.03
CA ARG A 581 16.93 23.68 1.67
C ARG A 581 16.72 22.20 2.00
N PHE A 582 17.77 21.42 1.85
CA PHE A 582 17.76 19.99 2.14
C PHE A 582 19.16 19.50 2.50
N GLY A 583 19.25 18.25 2.95
CA GLY A 583 20.51 17.66 3.36
C GLY A 583 21.17 18.49 4.45
N SER A 584 22.47 18.72 4.32
CA SER A 584 23.27 19.48 5.29
C SER A 584 22.93 20.99 5.33
N ALA A 585 22.15 21.49 4.37
CA ALA A 585 21.71 22.89 4.34
C ALA A 585 20.45 23.17 5.18
N THR A 586 19.84 22.14 5.75
CA THR A 586 18.61 22.26 6.56
C THR A 586 18.92 22.99 7.87
N ALA A 587 18.06 23.95 8.26
CA ALA A 587 18.34 24.86 9.38
C ALA A 587 18.43 24.16 10.75
N THR A 588 17.67 23.07 10.95
CA THR A 588 17.68 22.27 12.18
C THR A 588 17.77 20.79 11.83
N ILE A 589 18.85 20.13 12.23
CA ILE A 589 19.05 18.69 12.05
C ILE A 589 19.60 18.08 13.34
N SER A 590 19.15 16.86 13.67
CA SER A 590 19.70 16.13 14.80
C SER A 590 21.12 15.62 14.48
N PRO A 591 22.00 15.46 15.48
CA PRO A 591 23.34 14.90 15.26
C PRO A 591 23.33 13.49 14.65
N GLU A 592 22.29 12.69 14.89
CA GLU A 592 22.11 11.38 14.26
C GLU A 592 21.83 11.51 12.76
N LEU A 593 20.91 12.40 12.39
CA LEU A 593 20.53 12.65 11.00
C LEU A 593 21.70 13.26 10.22
N GLU A 594 22.39 14.24 10.80
CA GLU A 594 23.58 14.85 10.22
C GLU A 594 24.65 13.79 9.89
N ARG A 595 25.00 12.94 10.86
CA ARG A 595 25.95 11.84 10.64
C ARG A 595 25.48 10.86 9.56
N ALA A 596 24.18 10.61 9.44
CA ALA A 596 23.63 9.76 8.40
C ALA A 596 23.75 10.41 7.02
N LEU A 597 23.44 11.70 6.90
CA LEU A 597 23.58 12.50 5.68
C LEU A 597 25.04 12.56 5.23
N LEU A 598 25.97 12.90 6.13
CA LEU A 598 27.40 12.95 5.82
C LEU A 598 27.93 11.61 5.28
N ARG A 599 27.52 10.49 5.89
CA ARG A 599 27.90 9.14 5.43
C ARG A 599 27.26 8.73 4.11
N ASN A 600 26.09 9.27 3.77
CA ASN A 600 25.43 9.02 2.49
C ASN A 600 26.09 9.88 1.40
N ASN A 601 26.17 11.18 1.64
CA ASN A 601 26.72 12.17 0.71
C ASN A 601 28.19 11.88 0.41
N GLY A 602 29.02 11.68 1.44
CA GLY A 602 30.44 11.36 1.30
C GLY A 602 30.74 9.98 0.71
N GLY A 603 29.71 9.17 0.42
CA GLY A 603 29.85 7.95 -0.38
C GLY A 603 29.65 8.18 -1.88
N SER A 604 29.25 9.39 -2.31
CA SER A 604 29.07 9.73 -3.72
C SER A 604 30.40 10.12 -4.34
N ARG A 605 30.67 9.67 -5.56
CA ARG A 605 31.83 10.10 -6.35
C ARG A 605 31.61 11.49 -6.97
N ALA A 606 30.36 11.76 -7.35
CA ALA A 606 29.91 13.04 -7.87
C ALA A 606 28.39 13.22 -7.72
N VAL A 607 27.93 14.45 -7.82
CA VAL A 607 26.52 14.85 -7.94
C VAL A 607 26.36 15.74 -9.17
N ILE A 608 25.27 15.62 -9.94
CA ILE A 608 25.01 16.52 -11.07
C ILE A 608 24.27 17.79 -10.64
N ALA A 609 24.46 18.87 -11.40
CA ALA A 609 23.75 20.15 -11.25
C ALA A 609 23.44 20.77 -12.62
N SER A 610 22.44 21.64 -12.65
CA SER A 610 21.89 22.26 -13.86
C SER A 610 22.56 23.58 -14.25
N SER A 611 23.16 24.27 -13.28
CA SER A 611 23.82 25.56 -13.49
C SER A 611 24.84 25.85 -12.39
N ARG A 612 25.66 26.87 -12.58
CA ARG A 612 26.58 27.38 -11.53
C ARG A 612 25.86 27.79 -10.25
N MET A 613 24.65 28.34 -10.33
CA MET A 613 23.87 28.69 -9.14
C MET A 613 23.40 27.44 -8.41
N ASP A 614 22.91 26.45 -9.16
CA ASP A 614 22.50 25.15 -8.61
C ASP A 614 23.70 24.42 -7.97
N MET A 615 24.89 24.48 -8.59
CA MET A 615 26.11 23.91 -8.01
C MET A 615 26.39 24.42 -6.59
N LEU A 616 26.17 25.70 -6.30
CA LEU A 616 26.39 26.28 -4.97
C LEU A 616 25.41 25.71 -3.94
N ALA A 617 24.13 25.60 -4.30
CA ALA A 617 23.11 25.00 -3.44
C ALA A 617 23.40 23.51 -3.20
N MET A 618 23.71 22.78 -4.27
CA MET A 618 24.02 21.34 -4.23
C MET A 618 25.29 21.06 -3.42
N THR A 619 26.36 21.83 -3.58
CA THR A 619 27.60 21.68 -2.79
C THR A 619 27.30 21.82 -1.28
N THR A 620 26.44 22.77 -0.91
CA THR A 620 26.06 23.00 0.48
C THR A 620 25.19 21.86 1.03
N ALA A 621 24.19 21.43 0.25
CA ALA A 621 23.26 20.36 0.66
C ALA A 621 23.94 18.97 0.72
N PHE A 622 24.91 18.74 -0.17
CA PHE A 622 25.66 17.49 -0.30
C PHE A 622 27.03 17.49 0.37
N TRP A 623 27.30 18.42 1.29
CA TRP A 623 28.49 18.35 2.14
C TRP A 623 28.65 16.92 2.71
N PRO A 624 29.85 16.29 2.63
CA PRO A 624 31.17 16.89 2.39
C PRO A 624 31.67 16.96 0.94
N LEU A 625 30.81 16.78 -0.08
CA LEU A 625 31.24 16.95 -1.47
C LEU A 625 31.73 18.38 -1.73
N SER A 626 32.80 18.49 -2.52
CA SER A 626 33.37 19.75 -2.97
C SER A 626 32.71 20.26 -4.25
N TYR A 627 32.92 21.53 -4.56
CA TYR A 627 32.41 22.16 -5.78
C TYR A 627 32.86 21.44 -7.07
N THR A 628 34.06 20.82 -7.07
CA THR A 628 34.58 20.06 -8.23
C THR A 628 33.93 18.68 -8.39
N GLU A 629 33.33 18.15 -7.33
CA GLU A 629 32.59 16.90 -7.33
C GLU A 629 31.09 17.12 -7.66
N VAL A 630 30.68 18.37 -7.82
CA VAL A 630 29.38 18.73 -8.40
C VAL A 630 29.58 19.03 -9.87
N TRP A 631 28.92 18.29 -10.77
CA TRP A 631 29.10 18.40 -12.20
C TRP A 631 28.00 19.25 -12.84
N ASN A 632 28.38 20.41 -13.38
CA ASN A 632 27.49 21.20 -14.22
C ASN A 632 27.30 20.50 -15.57
N THR A 633 26.23 19.73 -15.69
CA THR A 633 25.94 18.93 -16.87
C THR A 633 24.56 19.22 -17.42
N GLY A 634 23.78 20.12 -16.80
CA GLY A 634 22.32 20.07 -16.94
C GLY A 634 21.74 18.91 -16.14
N LEU A 635 20.42 18.74 -16.19
CA LEU A 635 19.78 17.52 -15.70
C LEU A 635 19.38 16.65 -16.91
N PRO A 636 19.85 15.39 -17.01
CA PRO A 636 19.52 14.49 -18.12
C PRO A 636 18.02 14.40 -18.45
N ARG A 637 17.14 14.42 -17.45
CA ARG A 637 15.68 14.40 -17.68
C ARG A 637 15.16 15.62 -18.44
N ASN A 638 15.83 16.76 -18.32
CA ASN A 638 15.44 17.99 -19.01
C ASN A 638 15.59 17.86 -20.52
N ASP A 639 16.43 16.93 -21.00
CA ASP A 639 16.57 16.64 -22.43
C ASP A 639 15.23 16.19 -23.02
N TYR A 640 14.40 15.46 -22.28
CA TYR A 640 13.06 15.05 -22.75
C TYR A 640 12.09 16.23 -22.87
N ILE A 641 12.28 17.31 -22.12
CA ILE A 641 11.43 18.51 -22.21
C ILE A 641 11.72 19.27 -23.51
N THR A 642 12.99 19.37 -23.90
CA THR A 642 13.46 20.23 -24.99
C THR A 642 13.76 19.49 -26.29
N CYS A 643 13.86 18.16 -26.28
CA CYS A 643 14.14 17.39 -27.49
C CYS A 643 12.96 17.39 -28.48
N ASP A 644 13.27 17.10 -29.74
CA ASP A 644 12.28 16.76 -30.75
C ASP A 644 11.52 15.48 -30.35
N GLU A 645 10.24 15.42 -30.71
CA GLU A 645 9.38 14.25 -30.44
C GLU A 645 9.98 12.95 -30.97
N SER A 646 10.68 12.98 -32.11
CA SER A 646 11.31 11.80 -32.71
C SER A 646 12.46 11.22 -31.89
N ARG A 647 12.95 11.97 -30.88
CA ARG A 647 14.03 11.54 -29.98
C ARG A 647 13.50 10.98 -28.65
N LEU A 648 12.20 11.04 -28.40
CA LEU A 648 11.63 10.46 -27.19
C LEU A 648 11.70 8.92 -27.25
N PRO A 649 11.99 8.25 -26.13
CA PRO A 649 11.74 6.83 -25.99
C PRO A 649 10.28 6.47 -26.33
N ALA A 650 10.08 5.31 -26.94
CA ALA A 650 8.77 4.92 -27.48
C ALA A 650 7.66 4.90 -26.42
N ASP A 651 7.97 4.46 -25.20
CA ASP A 651 7.04 4.43 -24.07
C ASP A 651 6.67 5.84 -23.57
N LEU A 652 7.62 6.78 -23.60
CA LEU A 652 7.37 8.18 -23.28
C LEU A 652 6.53 8.87 -24.37
N LEU A 653 6.79 8.55 -25.64
CA LEU A 653 6.00 9.04 -26.77
C LEU A 653 4.55 8.55 -26.71
N GLU A 654 4.33 7.25 -26.44
CA GLU A 654 3.00 6.69 -26.24
C GLU A 654 2.26 7.39 -25.09
N THR A 655 2.97 7.62 -23.98
CA THR A 655 2.44 8.34 -22.82
C THR A 655 2.05 9.78 -23.18
N GLU A 656 2.86 10.47 -23.99
CA GLU A 656 2.57 11.81 -24.49
C GLU A 656 1.31 11.82 -25.35
N GLN A 657 1.23 10.89 -26.32
CA GLN A 657 0.09 10.76 -27.23
C GLN A 657 -1.21 10.43 -26.48
N ARG A 658 -1.15 9.55 -25.49
CA ARG A 658 -2.29 9.22 -24.63
C ARG A 658 -2.78 10.45 -23.87
N LEU A 659 -1.86 11.22 -23.28
CA LEU A 659 -2.23 12.44 -22.57
C LEU A 659 -2.82 13.48 -23.52
N ARG A 660 -2.25 13.65 -24.71
CA ARG A 660 -2.81 14.55 -25.76
C ARG A 660 -4.23 14.13 -26.14
N ALA A 661 -4.50 12.83 -26.28
CA ALA A 661 -5.84 12.32 -26.55
C ALA A 661 -6.83 12.59 -25.41
N GLU A 662 -6.40 12.42 -24.15
CA GLU A 662 -7.21 12.70 -22.96
C GLU A 662 -7.51 14.20 -22.80
N VAL A 663 -6.55 15.06 -23.15
CA VAL A 663 -6.70 16.53 -23.15
C VAL A 663 -7.60 16.98 -24.31
N GLY A 664 -7.46 16.39 -25.49
CA GLY A 664 -8.21 16.79 -26.68
C GLY A 664 -7.75 18.14 -27.23
N ASP A 665 -8.69 19.00 -27.61
CA ASP A 665 -8.47 20.36 -28.12
C ASP A 665 -8.39 21.44 -27.02
N ARG A 666 -8.45 21.02 -25.74
CA ARG A 666 -8.36 21.91 -24.57
C ARG A 666 -6.92 22.25 -24.22
N ARG A 667 -6.74 23.35 -23.48
CA ARG A 667 -5.47 23.71 -22.86
C ARG A 667 -5.29 22.98 -21.53
N LEU A 668 -4.24 22.18 -21.38
CA LEU A 668 -3.94 21.52 -20.11
C LEU A 668 -3.23 22.49 -19.14
N VAL A 669 -3.84 22.78 -17.99
CA VAL A 669 -3.20 23.49 -16.88
C VAL A 669 -2.91 22.49 -15.77
N MET A 670 -1.65 22.30 -15.43
CA MET A 670 -1.31 21.34 -14.38
C MET A 670 -1.34 22.01 -13.00
N PHE A 671 -1.80 21.26 -12.00
CA PHE A 671 -1.74 21.62 -10.58
C PHE A 671 -0.90 20.59 -9.81
N LEU A 672 0.34 20.98 -9.45
CA LEU A 672 1.36 20.12 -8.82
C LEU A 672 1.75 20.66 -7.43
N PRO A 673 0.89 20.55 -6.40
CA PRO A 673 1.21 21.01 -5.06
C PRO A 673 2.29 20.13 -4.39
N THR A 674 3.05 20.70 -3.45
CA THR A 674 4.00 19.89 -2.67
C THR A 674 3.33 19.21 -1.48
N PHE A 675 3.96 18.12 -1.04
CA PHE A 675 3.55 17.40 0.16
C PHE A 675 3.62 18.27 1.41
N LYS A 676 2.62 18.13 2.28
CA LYS A 676 2.55 18.80 3.59
C LYS A 676 2.56 17.75 4.71
N ASP A 677 3.41 17.94 5.71
CA ASP A 677 3.57 16.97 6.81
C ASP A 677 2.27 16.75 7.61
N GLY A 678 1.40 17.77 7.70
CA GLY A 678 0.08 17.69 8.33
C GLY A 678 -1.02 17.00 7.51
N GLN A 679 -0.71 16.49 6.31
CA GLN A 679 -1.65 15.77 5.43
C GLN A 679 -2.96 16.57 5.22
N ALA A 680 -4.13 15.93 5.36
CA ALA A 680 -5.45 16.47 5.04
C ALA A 680 -5.80 17.80 5.74
N ASP A 681 -5.19 18.10 6.89
CA ASP A 681 -5.45 19.33 7.63
C ASP A 681 -4.49 20.49 7.26
N ALA A 682 -3.42 20.20 6.51
CA ALA A 682 -2.43 21.20 6.08
C ALA A 682 -2.61 21.68 4.63
N TYR A 683 -3.43 20.99 3.84
CA TYR A 683 -3.72 21.40 2.46
C TYR A 683 -4.73 22.53 2.39
N TYR A 684 -4.60 23.40 1.39
CA TYR A 684 -5.59 24.43 1.09
C TYR A 684 -6.95 23.78 0.79
N ARG A 685 -8.01 24.34 1.37
CA ARG A 685 -9.38 23.89 1.17
C ARG A 685 -10.09 24.90 0.30
N PHE A 686 -10.37 24.51 -0.94
CA PHE A 686 -11.12 25.34 -1.88
C PHE A 686 -12.55 25.50 -1.36
N THR A 687 -13.00 26.75 -1.27
CA THR A 687 -14.40 27.07 -0.99
C THR A 687 -15.26 26.75 -2.21
N PRO A 688 -16.59 26.61 -2.06
CA PRO A 688 -17.49 26.47 -3.21
C PRO A 688 -17.36 27.62 -4.22
N GLU A 689 -17.10 28.85 -3.74
CA GLU A 689 -16.89 30.03 -4.58
C GLU A 689 -15.56 29.95 -5.35
N ASP A 690 -14.51 29.40 -4.73
CA ASP A 690 -13.23 29.15 -5.41
C ASP A 690 -13.41 28.15 -6.55
N LEU A 691 -14.15 27.06 -6.31
CA LEU A 691 -14.43 26.03 -7.30
C LEU A 691 -15.29 26.55 -8.45
N GLU A 692 -16.28 27.40 -8.16
CA GLU A 692 -17.09 28.07 -9.18
C GLU A 692 -16.24 29.02 -10.03
N THR A 693 -15.39 29.82 -9.39
CA THR A 693 -14.46 30.73 -10.06
C THR A 693 -13.48 29.98 -10.97
N LEU A 694 -12.87 28.90 -10.46
CA LEU A 694 -11.95 28.07 -11.22
C LEU A 694 -12.66 27.34 -12.37
N GLY A 695 -13.85 26.80 -12.13
CA GLY A 695 -14.68 26.15 -13.15
C GLY A 695 -15.03 27.11 -14.29
N ALA A 696 -15.51 28.31 -13.97
CA ALA A 696 -15.83 29.35 -14.95
C ALA A 696 -14.59 29.80 -15.74
N TRP A 697 -13.43 29.87 -15.09
CA TRP A 697 -12.16 30.17 -15.77
C TRP A 697 -11.76 29.07 -16.75
N LEU A 698 -11.82 27.79 -16.33
CA LEU A 698 -11.51 26.64 -17.18
C LEU A 698 -12.40 26.62 -18.44
N GLU A 699 -13.70 26.85 -18.28
CA GLU A 699 -14.64 26.95 -19.41
C GLU A 699 -14.30 28.11 -20.35
N ARG A 700 -14.10 29.32 -19.80
CA ARG A 700 -13.81 30.55 -20.57
C ARG A 700 -12.54 30.41 -21.41
N HIS A 701 -11.51 29.76 -20.89
CA HIS A 701 -10.21 29.62 -21.56
C HIS A 701 -10.07 28.32 -22.36
N HIS A 702 -11.15 27.52 -22.46
CA HIS A 702 -11.15 26.21 -23.10
C HIS A 702 -10.03 25.31 -22.54
N ALA A 703 -9.96 25.23 -21.22
CA ALA A 703 -8.90 24.57 -20.47
C ALA A 703 -9.41 23.39 -19.64
N VAL A 704 -8.49 22.51 -19.26
CA VAL A 704 -8.72 21.39 -18.34
C VAL A 704 -7.62 21.36 -17.29
N LEU A 705 -7.99 21.08 -16.04
CA LEU A 705 -7.02 20.91 -14.97
C LEU A 705 -6.45 19.50 -14.98
N GLY A 706 -5.13 19.37 -14.80
CA GLY A 706 -4.48 18.09 -14.51
C GLY A 706 -3.90 18.09 -13.10
N VAL A 707 -4.36 17.20 -12.23
CA VAL A 707 -3.96 17.20 -10.81
C VAL A 707 -2.90 16.13 -10.56
N ARG A 708 -1.73 16.54 -10.04
CA ARG A 708 -0.67 15.62 -9.62
C ARG A 708 -0.23 15.91 -8.19
N GLU A 709 -0.73 15.08 -7.29
CA GLU A 709 -0.34 15.10 -5.88
C GLU A 709 0.97 14.34 -5.66
N HIS A 710 1.63 14.67 -4.55
CA HIS A 710 2.84 13.96 -4.16
C HIS A 710 2.52 12.50 -3.79
N MET A 711 3.41 11.57 -4.13
CA MET A 711 3.19 10.12 -3.92
C MET A 711 3.06 9.68 -2.46
N ALA A 712 3.43 10.55 -1.53
CA ALA A 712 3.27 10.35 -0.09
C ALA A 712 1.94 10.88 0.46
N ASP A 713 1.17 11.62 -0.35
CA ASP A 713 -0.19 12.03 0.00
C ASP A 713 -1.14 10.86 -0.23
N THR A 714 -1.46 10.17 0.85
CA THR A 714 -2.42 9.05 0.82
C THR A 714 -3.86 9.51 0.93
N ALA A 715 -4.10 10.76 1.32
CA ALA A 715 -5.43 11.34 1.46
C ALA A 715 -6.00 11.81 0.12
N ARG A 716 -5.14 12.10 -0.87
CA ARG A 716 -5.52 12.60 -2.20
C ARG A 716 -6.47 13.80 -2.13
N THR A 717 -6.14 14.72 -1.22
CA THR A 717 -7.04 15.78 -0.76
C THR A 717 -7.46 16.73 -1.88
N TYR A 718 -6.55 17.05 -2.79
CA TYR A 718 -6.85 17.92 -3.94
C TYR A 718 -7.58 17.18 -5.05
N TRP A 719 -7.28 15.90 -5.28
CA TRP A 719 -8.05 15.09 -6.22
C TRP A 719 -9.54 15.06 -5.83
N HIS A 720 -9.84 14.81 -4.55
CA HIS A 720 -11.21 14.78 -4.07
C HIS A 720 -11.95 16.13 -4.20
N GLN A 721 -11.24 17.25 -4.08
CA GLN A 721 -11.81 18.59 -4.24
C GLN A 721 -12.02 18.97 -5.71
N LEU A 722 -11.09 18.61 -6.59
CA LEU A 722 -11.01 19.14 -7.96
C LEU A 722 -11.55 18.17 -9.02
N ALA A 723 -11.75 16.89 -8.71
CA ALA A 723 -12.28 15.90 -9.66
C ALA A 723 -13.66 16.28 -10.22
N ALA A 724 -14.49 16.97 -9.42
CA ALA A 724 -15.81 17.44 -9.85
C ALA A 724 -15.75 18.46 -11.00
N LEU A 725 -14.61 19.12 -11.21
CA LEU A 725 -14.38 20.05 -12.31
C LEU A 725 -13.95 19.35 -13.62
N GLY A 726 -14.04 18.01 -13.68
CA GLY A 726 -13.58 17.24 -14.85
C GLY A 726 -12.05 17.18 -14.98
N ALA A 727 -11.33 17.30 -13.86
CA ALA A 727 -9.88 17.25 -13.84
C ALA A 727 -9.32 15.88 -14.29
N ILE A 728 -8.16 15.91 -14.94
CA ILE A 728 -7.40 14.73 -15.35
C ILE A 728 -6.51 14.25 -14.19
N ASP A 729 -6.59 12.96 -13.85
CA ASP A 729 -5.68 12.35 -12.86
C ASP A 729 -4.28 12.21 -13.48
N LEU A 730 -3.35 13.06 -13.04
CA LEU A 730 -1.95 13.06 -13.43
C LEU A 730 -1.04 12.41 -12.38
N SER A 731 -1.54 11.52 -11.51
CA SER A 731 -0.74 10.82 -10.50
C SER A 731 0.43 10.01 -11.10
N SER A 732 1.50 9.74 -10.33
CA SER A 732 2.67 8.99 -10.84
C SER A 732 2.39 7.51 -11.10
N ARG A 733 1.18 7.08 -10.77
CA ARG A 733 0.65 5.79 -11.16
C ARG A 733 0.23 5.77 -12.63
N ARG A 734 -0.50 6.79 -13.11
CA ARG A 734 -0.92 6.90 -14.52
C ARG A 734 0.17 7.50 -15.41
N TYR A 735 0.88 8.50 -14.90
CA TYR A 735 1.88 9.25 -15.65
C TYR A 735 3.17 9.39 -14.82
N PRO A 736 4.05 8.38 -14.78
CA PRO A 736 5.24 8.41 -13.93
C PRO A 736 6.18 9.58 -14.27
N ASP A 737 6.38 9.87 -15.55
CA ASP A 737 7.35 10.85 -16.05
C ASP A 737 6.75 12.27 -16.15
N LEU A 738 7.29 13.20 -15.35
CA LEU A 738 6.86 14.60 -15.32
C LEU A 738 7.20 15.33 -16.61
N GLU A 739 8.33 14.96 -17.22
CA GLU A 739 8.90 15.59 -18.40
C GLU A 739 7.92 15.51 -19.58
N VAL A 740 7.21 14.38 -19.72
CA VAL A 740 6.16 14.19 -20.72
C VAL A 740 4.96 15.10 -20.45
N LEU A 741 4.56 15.25 -19.18
CA LEU A 741 3.47 16.15 -18.80
C LEU A 741 3.78 17.60 -19.21
N TYR A 742 5.02 18.03 -18.98
CA TYR A 742 5.47 19.39 -19.31
C TYR A 742 5.37 19.69 -20.81
N ARG A 743 5.61 18.70 -21.69
CA ARG A 743 5.50 18.86 -23.15
C ARG A 743 4.07 19.12 -23.61
N VAL A 744 3.08 18.55 -22.92
CA VAL A 744 1.65 18.70 -23.26
C VAL A 744 1.03 19.92 -22.57
N ALA A 745 1.46 20.25 -21.36
CA ALA A 745 0.85 21.29 -20.53
C ALA A 745 0.99 22.70 -21.12
N SER A 746 -0.12 23.42 -21.24
CA SER A 746 -0.13 24.84 -21.65
C SER A 746 0.25 25.80 -20.53
N GLY A 747 0.19 25.37 -19.26
CA GLY A 747 0.68 26.13 -18.11
C GLY A 747 0.77 25.28 -16.84
N LEU A 748 1.43 25.82 -15.82
CA LEU A 748 1.69 25.14 -14.55
C LEU A 748 1.35 26.01 -13.34
N VAL A 749 0.53 25.48 -12.44
CA VAL A 749 0.34 26.00 -11.09
C VAL A 749 0.97 25.00 -10.11
N SER A 750 1.86 25.48 -9.26
CA SER A 750 2.47 24.72 -8.17
C SER A 750 2.66 25.66 -6.98
N ASP A 751 3.27 25.24 -5.88
CA ASP A 751 3.59 26.11 -4.75
C ASP A 751 5.05 26.60 -4.84
N TYR A 752 5.96 25.95 -4.13
CA TYR A 752 7.39 26.24 -4.07
C TYR A 752 8.19 24.98 -4.42
N SER A 753 7.67 24.24 -5.41
CA SER A 753 8.24 23.01 -5.95
C SER A 753 9.35 23.27 -6.96
N SER A 754 10.32 22.35 -7.03
CA SER A 754 11.34 22.35 -8.08
C SER A 754 10.75 22.15 -9.49
N CYS A 755 9.52 21.63 -9.61
CA CYS A 755 8.88 21.45 -10.93
C CYS A 755 8.69 22.77 -11.67
N LEU A 756 8.50 23.89 -10.95
CA LEU A 756 8.43 25.23 -11.56
C LEU A 756 9.73 25.56 -12.29
N VAL A 757 10.88 25.18 -11.72
CA VAL A 757 12.20 25.43 -12.29
C VAL A 757 12.43 24.59 -13.55
N ASP A 758 12.06 23.32 -13.55
CA ASP A 758 12.14 22.48 -14.76
C ASP A 758 11.22 23.00 -15.86
N PHE A 759 9.99 23.39 -15.49
CA PHE A 759 8.98 23.88 -16.43
C PHE A 759 9.40 25.18 -17.12
N MET A 760 10.35 25.95 -16.53
CA MET A 760 10.92 27.14 -17.17
C MET A 760 11.44 26.84 -18.58
N LEU A 761 11.92 25.62 -18.84
CA LEU A 761 12.44 25.21 -20.14
C LEU A 761 11.40 25.24 -21.25
N THR A 762 10.10 25.10 -20.92
CA THR A 762 9.01 25.16 -21.90
C THR A 762 8.74 26.56 -22.44
N GLY A 763 9.15 27.60 -21.69
CA GLY A 763 8.78 28.99 -21.98
C GLY A 763 7.29 29.32 -21.75
N ARG A 764 6.53 28.41 -21.14
CA ARG A 764 5.08 28.53 -20.94
C ARG A 764 4.75 29.21 -19.60
N PRO A 765 3.55 29.81 -19.49
CA PRO A 765 3.11 30.49 -18.27
C PRO A 765 3.08 29.57 -17.05
N MET A 766 3.46 30.12 -15.90
CA MET A 766 3.40 29.43 -14.62
C MET A 766 2.98 30.38 -13.50
N ALA A 767 2.42 29.84 -12.42
CA ALA A 767 2.14 30.56 -11.19
C ALA A 767 2.52 29.72 -9.97
N SER A 768 2.95 30.40 -8.92
CA SER A 768 3.16 29.82 -7.59
C SER A 768 1.96 30.15 -6.72
N PHE A 769 1.29 29.15 -6.15
CA PHE A 769 0.24 29.26 -5.15
C PHE A 769 0.80 28.83 -3.79
N ALA A 770 1.56 29.72 -3.17
CA ALA A 770 2.29 29.50 -1.94
C ALA A 770 1.54 30.13 -0.75
N TYR A 771 0.30 29.67 -0.52
CA TYR A 771 -0.59 30.17 0.54
C TYR A 771 -0.02 30.03 1.95
N ASP A 772 0.91 29.10 2.16
CA ASP A 772 1.57 28.80 3.43
C ASP A 772 3.08 29.11 3.42
N LEU A 773 3.54 29.98 2.50
CA LEU A 773 4.96 30.29 2.32
C LEU A 773 5.67 30.74 3.60
N GLU A 774 5.02 31.58 4.40
CA GLU A 774 5.60 32.10 5.65
C GLU A 774 5.84 30.99 6.68
N HIS A 775 4.86 30.08 6.82
CA HIS A 775 4.99 28.91 7.68
C HIS A 775 6.11 28.00 7.17
N TYR A 776 6.13 27.68 5.87
CA TYR A 776 7.15 26.81 5.28
C TYR A 776 8.57 27.38 5.41
N ALA A 777 8.73 28.68 5.16
CA ALA A 777 10.03 29.34 5.18
C ALA A 777 10.64 29.43 6.58
N ASN A 778 9.79 29.59 7.62
CA ASN A 778 10.23 29.83 8.98
C ASN A 778 10.22 28.57 9.87
N GLU A 779 9.27 27.67 9.66
CA GLU A 779 9.01 26.55 10.58
C GLU A 779 9.41 25.19 10.01
N GLU A 780 9.55 25.06 8.68
CA GLU A 780 9.95 23.80 8.04
C GLU A 780 11.44 23.81 7.63
N ARG A 781 11.70 23.81 6.32
CA ARG A 781 13.06 23.60 5.77
C ARG A 781 13.75 24.91 5.40
N GLY A 782 12.99 25.96 5.15
CA GLY A 782 13.49 27.19 4.54
C GLY A 782 13.81 27.04 3.05
N LEU A 783 14.07 28.17 2.40
CA LEU A 783 14.38 28.27 0.98
C LEU A 783 15.83 28.72 0.73
N PHE A 784 16.40 28.32 -0.41
CA PHE A 784 17.65 28.87 -0.90
C PHE A 784 17.48 30.26 -1.54
N TYR A 785 16.28 30.52 -2.08
CA TYR A 785 16.01 31.68 -2.91
C TYR A 785 14.73 32.40 -2.46
N ASP A 786 14.69 33.70 -2.73
CA ASP A 786 13.47 34.51 -2.67
C ASP A 786 12.64 34.23 -3.93
N LEU A 787 11.46 33.61 -3.78
CA LEU A 787 10.64 33.12 -4.88
C LEU A 787 10.21 34.25 -5.82
N ASP A 788 9.86 35.41 -5.26
CA ASP A 788 9.44 36.61 -6.01
C ASP A 788 10.55 37.11 -6.96
N ARG A 789 11.83 36.81 -6.65
CA ARG A 789 12.97 37.23 -7.48
C ARG A 789 13.34 36.23 -8.57
N VAL A 790 13.09 34.94 -8.33
CA VAL A 790 13.63 33.86 -9.17
C VAL A 790 12.58 33.15 -10.02
N LEU A 791 11.30 33.21 -9.68
CA LEU A 791 10.23 32.62 -10.48
C LEU A 791 9.69 33.63 -11.50
N PRO A 792 9.51 33.27 -12.78
CA PRO A 792 9.02 34.20 -13.79
C PRO A 792 7.52 34.53 -13.67
N GLY A 793 6.75 33.69 -12.97
CA GLY A 793 5.33 33.88 -12.72
C GLY A 793 5.02 34.50 -11.36
N ALA A 794 3.74 34.89 -11.17
CA ALA A 794 3.26 35.44 -9.91
C ALA A 794 3.39 34.46 -8.74
N VAL A 795 3.79 34.96 -7.57
CA VAL A 795 3.80 34.23 -6.30
C VAL A 795 2.58 34.66 -5.48
N CYS A 796 1.54 33.83 -5.55
CA CYS A 796 0.22 34.07 -4.99
C CYS A 796 0.13 33.45 -3.60
N ARG A 797 -0.22 34.25 -2.60
CA ARG A 797 -0.42 33.88 -1.19
C ARG A 797 -1.90 33.67 -0.86
N THR A 798 -2.80 34.11 -1.75
CA THR A 798 -4.25 33.95 -1.61
C THR A 798 -4.86 33.40 -2.90
N PHE A 799 -6.06 32.84 -2.82
CA PHE A 799 -6.77 32.36 -4.01
C PHE A 799 -7.16 33.51 -4.94
N ASP A 800 -7.51 34.68 -4.42
CA ASP A 800 -7.80 35.87 -5.23
C ASP A 800 -6.60 36.32 -6.08
N GLU A 801 -5.39 36.27 -5.50
CA GLU A 801 -4.14 36.51 -6.22
C GLU A 801 -3.91 35.46 -7.31
N LEU A 802 -4.22 34.19 -7.02
CA LEU A 802 -4.12 33.11 -8.01
C LEU A 802 -5.12 33.31 -9.15
N ALA A 803 -6.39 33.60 -8.84
CA ALA A 803 -7.43 33.85 -9.84
C ALA A 803 -7.05 35.04 -10.74
N THR A 804 -6.53 36.12 -10.15
CA THR A 804 -6.02 37.28 -10.90
C THR A 804 -4.84 36.91 -11.80
N ALA A 805 -3.90 36.11 -11.31
CA ALA A 805 -2.77 35.63 -12.13
C ALA A 805 -3.22 34.70 -13.27
N LEU A 806 -4.32 33.96 -13.08
CA LEU A 806 -4.88 33.07 -14.09
C LEU A 806 -5.61 33.83 -15.22
N ASP A 807 -6.21 34.99 -14.96
CA ASP A 807 -6.94 35.75 -16.01
C ASP A 807 -6.03 36.14 -17.20
N GLY A 808 -4.78 36.54 -16.95
CA GLY A 808 -3.79 36.87 -17.97
C GLY A 808 -2.90 35.70 -18.42
N PHE A 809 -3.18 34.47 -17.98
CA PHE A 809 -2.22 33.37 -18.03
C PHE A 809 -1.82 32.96 -19.45
N PHE A 810 -2.74 33.07 -20.42
CA PHE A 810 -2.51 32.68 -21.81
C PHE A 810 -2.31 33.87 -22.76
N GLU A 811 -2.17 35.08 -22.21
CA GLU A 811 -1.85 36.26 -23.01
C GLU A 811 -0.39 36.22 -23.48
N GLU A 812 -0.11 36.78 -24.66
CA GLU A 812 1.27 36.89 -25.13
C GLU A 812 2.05 37.88 -24.25
N PRO A 813 3.21 37.50 -23.70
CA PRO A 813 3.98 38.38 -22.85
C PRO A 813 4.57 39.54 -23.68
N ASP A 814 4.61 40.73 -23.09
CA ASP A 814 5.37 41.83 -23.68
C ASP A 814 6.89 41.52 -23.70
N PRO A 815 7.69 42.24 -24.51
CA PRO A 815 9.11 41.96 -24.62
C PRO A 815 9.88 42.02 -23.30
N ALA A 816 9.49 42.91 -22.36
CA ALA A 816 10.16 43.04 -21.08
C ALA A 816 9.92 41.81 -20.19
N THR A 817 8.68 41.33 -20.16
CA THR A 817 8.26 40.12 -19.45
C THR A 817 8.93 38.87 -20.03
N ALA A 818 9.04 38.79 -21.36
CA ALA A 818 9.74 37.70 -22.04
C ALA A 818 11.25 37.69 -21.71
N ASP A 819 11.90 38.86 -21.68
CA ASP A 819 13.31 39.01 -21.30
C ASP A 819 13.54 38.66 -19.82
N GLU A 820 12.64 39.07 -18.92
CA GLU A 820 12.69 38.72 -17.50
C GLU A 820 12.55 37.20 -17.30
N TYR A 821 11.63 36.56 -18.01
CA TYR A 821 11.49 35.10 -18.01
C TYR A 821 12.80 34.44 -18.47
N ALA A 822 13.36 34.89 -19.59
CA ALA A 822 14.59 34.34 -20.14
C ALA A 822 15.78 34.51 -19.18
N TRP A 823 15.86 35.64 -18.47
CA TRP A 823 16.88 35.89 -17.46
C TRP A 823 16.72 34.96 -16.26
N ARG A 824 15.51 34.85 -15.69
CA ARG A 824 15.22 33.95 -14.56
C ARG A 824 15.50 32.49 -14.90
N ARG A 825 15.17 32.04 -16.11
CA ARG A 825 15.52 30.70 -16.61
C ARG A 825 17.03 30.44 -16.60
N ARG A 826 17.85 31.42 -17.02
CA ARG A 826 19.32 31.29 -17.04
C ARG A 826 19.98 31.26 -15.66
N ILE A 827 19.26 31.64 -14.60
CA ILE A 827 19.74 31.45 -13.23
C ILE A 827 19.92 29.96 -12.94
N PHE A 828 18.99 29.13 -13.43
CA PHE A 828 18.92 27.71 -13.09
C PHE A 828 19.36 26.75 -14.20
N HIS A 829 19.43 27.21 -15.45
CA HIS A 829 19.79 26.38 -16.61
C HIS A 829 20.93 27.03 -17.40
N ASP A 830 22.14 26.49 -17.25
CA ASP A 830 23.30 26.90 -18.06
C ASP A 830 23.25 26.26 -19.47
N HIS A 831 22.58 25.11 -19.58
CA HIS A 831 22.39 24.34 -20.81
C HIS A 831 20.91 24.30 -21.17
N LEU A 832 20.57 24.74 -22.39
CA LEU A 832 19.21 24.73 -22.92
C LEU A 832 19.02 23.72 -24.07
N ASP A 833 20.09 23.05 -24.46
CA ASP A 833 20.14 21.99 -25.45
C ASP A 833 19.83 20.62 -24.82
N ALA A 834 19.26 19.71 -25.61
CA ALA A 834 18.94 18.34 -25.21
C ALA A 834 20.18 17.41 -25.31
N GLY A 835 21.20 17.70 -24.49
CA GLY A 835 22.50 17.02 -24.47
C GLY A 835 23.07 16.77 -23.06
N SER A 836 22.24 16.86 -22.02
CA SER A 836 22.65 16.70 -20.62
C SER A 836 23.00 15.27 -20.25
N ALA A 837 22.27 14.29 -20.78
CA ALA A 837 22.62 12.88 -20.62
C ALA A 837 24.02 12.56 -21.19
N ALA A 838 24.31 13.04 -22.41
CA ALA A 838 25.61 12.86 -23.06
C ALA A 838 26.77 13.44 -22.23
N ARG A 839 26.60 14.65 -21.66
CA ARG A 839 27.61 15.26 -20.78
C ARG A 839 27.86 14.44 -19.51
N VAL A 840 26.81 13.84 -18.93
CA VAL A 840 26.98 12.93 -17.79
C VAL A 840 27.76 11.68 -18.20
N VAL A 841 27.41 11.07 -19.34
CA VAL A 841 28.11 9.88 -19.87
C VAL A 841 29.61 10.18 -20.10
N GLU A 842 29.94 11.34 -20.67
CA GLU A 842 31.31 11.79 -20.85
C GLU A 842 32.07 11.90 -19.52
N LYS A 843 31.46 12.54 -18.51
CA LYS A 843 32.05 12.66 -17.15
C LYS A 843 32.25 11.31 -16.47
N VAL A 844 31.36 10.36 -16.69
CA VAL A 844 31.50 9.01 -16.11
C VAL A 844 32.61 8.24 -16.82
N ARG A 845 32.69 8.31 -18.15
CA ARG A 845 33.77 7.69 -18.93
C ARG A 845 35.15 8.22 -18.51
N SER A 846 35.28 9.52 -18.24
CA SER A 846 36.55 10.11 -17.77
C SER A 846 36.97 9.66 -16.36
N LEU A 847 36.13 8.93 -15.62
CA LEU A 847 36.52 8.36 -14.32
C LEU A 847 37.44 7.13 -14.48
N TYR A 848 37.45 6.48 -15.64
CA TYR A 848 38.15 5.21 -15.84
C TYR A 848 38.77 5.01 -17.23
N LEU A 849 38.46 5.88 -18.20
CA LEU A 849 39.21 5.99 -19.44
C LEU A 849 40.28 7.09 -19.31
N PRO A 850 41.52 6.86 -19.77
CA PRO A 850 42.53 7.92 -19.80
C PRO A 850 42.11 9.04 -20.76
N ASP A 851 42.56 10.27 -20.52
CA ASP A 851 42.17 11.49 -21.26
C ASP A 851 42.48 11.45 -22.78
N ASP A 852 43.17 10.41 -23.28
CA ASP A 852 43.56 10.22 -24.68
C ASP A 852 42.96 8.94 -25.35
N ALA A 853 41.90 8.35 -24.79
CA ALA A 853 41.26 7.11 -25.33
C ALA A 853 40.06 7.36 -26.25
#